data_AF-A0A0R3TSU6-F1
#
_entry.id   AF-A0A0R3TSU6-F1
#
_cell.length_a   1.000
_cell.length_b   1.000
_cell.length_c   1.000
_cell.angle_alpha   90.00
_cell.angle_beta   90.00
_cell.angle_gamma   90.00
#
_symmetry.space_group_name_H-M   'P 1'
#
loop_
_entity.id
_entity.type
_entity.pdbx_description
1 polymer ?
#
loop_
_entity_poly.entity_id
_entity_poly.type
_entity_poly.pdbx_seq_one_letter_code
_entity_poly.pdbx_strand_id
1 'polypeptide(L)'
;MASLNDDWRHVGCYYYERAKTPLKLVFYNETERNSIRHCVHACKWAGLAYAGLAEGTLCYCDRQLPVFMLPAKEEDSIPCPATSSWETCGGKNAIDIYATGVAEDLTFSAPILSDANPIVSPGGMASISDDFNHVRVVYVLVLTGRSWRQVQRMFRLLYHTSNYFYIHVDLLEEVFPYNVHVTSNRLNPLWGAPKLLDLIITIVQDLFENFPHWKWDFFINLSETDLPVIPVGKLIQLLGSHRGRIFLRQSNEEIFKYIHAEGLGYAFLHCGDYIWRVGQRPPLEGIVIHGGSDWLILPRAFAYYSAYSNDSLVRELRAWFQNAILPVETFFHTLAYNSHFCDRIVNTNLRLINWQRPRGCSCKKTSVADWCGCSPSVFSGPQAMIGLLDVLNMDSNPVAFARKFDSTIDVAMVNYMERKLLKRQLPFYEGTDLYMESVYSSQFDGQRAPLHVLEGIRRLLQMGCSLHSKALANVCNDSNKIDPRLQPTEVYALFNASQSLGKLNYTSIEDHFAVDGFLPTSLLTTPLPLRLLNHPSLVLRFSDKEVLYRPHGTQVQNWISSRPLEDIKPGEIYYFEVGSNFDAKEMIFRNYLRFPPRLRPATSPLTILVIWRVSKTPPSPLSITLHSLTGDSSICNFKLPRNIQKDPLYPGLPDFRSSFLELNFSSCTFPQSRNVSFELFVNGHVENGTAISTIFREYLEVDKLWKAVDICEAGECALKVWSASRVDRKSALGCLDARTGLLHVGNTATDLLDFPI
;
A
#
# COMPACT_ATOMS: atom_id res chain seq x y z
N MET A 1 -37.38 -14.63 -8.48
CA MET A 1 -36.54 -15.54 -9.29
C MET A 1 -36.35 -14.88 -10.63
N ALA A 2 -35.18 -14.29 -10.88
CA ALA A 2 -34.76 -13.96 -12.24
C ALA A 2 -33.68 -15.00 -12.58
N SER A 3 -34.03 -15.98 -13.41
CA SER A 3 -33.01 -16.83 -14.03
C SER A 3 -32.12 -15.96 -14.91
N LEU A 4 -30.82 -16.22 -14.92
CA LEU A 4 -29.85 -15.76 -15.93
C LEU A 4 -30.21 -16.37 -17.30
N ASN A 5 -31.40 -16.11 -17.83
CA ASN A 5 -31.77 -16.50 -19.18
C ASN A 5 -31.38 -15.39 -20.15
N ASP A 6 -30.48 -15.77 -21.05
CA ASP A 6 -30.06 -15.09 -22.28
C ASP A 6 -31.26 -14.51 -23.03
N ASP A 7 -31.17 -13.25 -23.43
CA ASP A 7 -31.88 -12.74 -24.61
C ASP A 7 -31.11 -11.53 -25.14
N TRP A 8 -29.94 -11.80 -25.74
CA TRP A 8 -29.41 -10.84 -26.70
C TRP A 8 -30.29 -10.85 -27.95
N ARG A 9 -30.52 -9.69 -28.54
CA ARG A 9 -31.45 -9.57 -29.67
C ARG A 9 -30.67 -9.27 -30.93
N HIS A 10 -30.83 -10.09 -31.97
CA HIS A 10 -30.29 -9.75 -33.29
C HIS A 10 -30.96 -8.47 -33.80
N VAL A 11 -30.15 -7.44 -34.06
CA VAL A 11 -30.58 -6.12 -34.53
C VAL A 11 -30.67 -6.11 -36.04
N GLY A 12 -29.73 -6.76 -36.73
CA GLY A 12 -29.72 -6.91 -38.17
C GLY A 12 -28.32 -7.06 -38.75
N CYS A 13 -28.28 -7.30 -40.06
CA CYS A 13 -27.07 -7.45 -40.85
C CYS A 13 -26.82 -6.19 -41.68
N TYR A 14 -25.67 -5.55 -41.48
CA TYR A 14 -25.35 -4.24 -42.07
C TYR A 14 -24.07 -4.29 -42.91
N TYR A 15 -23.95 -3.36 -43.85
CA TYR A 15 -22.75 -3.21 -44.67
C TYR A 15 -21.54 -2.90 -43.78
N TYR A 16 -20.46 -3.63 -44.05
CA TYR A 16 -19.21 -3.52 -43.31
C TYR A 16 -18.04 -3.35 -44.27
N GLU A 17 -17.17 -2.40 -43.94
CA GLU A 17 -15.83 -2.28 -44.48
C GLU A 17 -14.88 -1.87 -43.34
N ARG A 18 -13.67 -2.43 -43.26
CA ARG A 18 -12.72 -2.11 -42.17
C ARG A 18 -12.47 -0.61 -41.99
N ALA A 19 -12.45 0.15 -43.08
CA ALA A 19 -12.23 1.59 -43.06
C ALA A 19 -13.42 2.39 -42.48
N LYS A 20 -14.64 1.84 -42.49
CA LYS A 20 -15.86 2.48 -42.02
C LYS A 20 -16.79 1.47 -41.32
N THR A 21 -16.25 0.77 -40.33
CA THR A 21 -17.07 -0.14 -39.51
C THR A 21 -18.16 0.64 -38.76
N PRO A 22 -19.39 0.12 -38.64
CA PRO A 22 -20.47 0.77 -37.89
C PRO A 22 -20.21 0.89 -36.38
N LEU A 23 -19.49 -0.08 -35.79
CA LEU A 23 -19.15 -0.13 -34.36
C LEU A 23 -17.64 0.06 -34.18
N LYS A 24 -17.20 0.99 -33.32
CA LYS A 24 -15.79 1.45 -33.28
C LYS A 24 -15.17 1.49 -31.90
N LEU A 25 -15.95 1.48 -30.83
CA LEU A 25 -15.44 1.79 -29.50
C LEU A 25 -14.44 0.73 -28.99
N VAL A 26 -14.81 -0.55 -29.10
CA VAL A 26 -13.92 -1.68 -28.77
C VAL A 26 -13.94 -2.64 -29.94
N PHE A 27 -12.77 -3.15 -30.31
CA PHE A 27 -12.66 -4.24 -31.27
C PHE A 27 -11.53 -5.18 -30.89
N TYR A 28 -11.70 -6.46 -31.16
CA TYR A 28 -10.63 -7.44 -31.02
C TYR A 28 -10.80 -8.56 -32.05
N ASN A 29 -9.68 -9.22 -32.32
CA ASN A 29 -9.62 -10.34 -33.24
C ASN A 29 -9.46 -11.62 -32.40
N GLU A 30 -10.48 -12.46 -32.38
CA GLU A 30 -10.50 -13.73 -31.65
C GLU A 30 -10.53 -14.87 -32.68
N THR A 31 -9.35 -15.45 -32.92
CA THR A 31 -9.14 -16.39 -34.02
C THR A 31 -9.59 -17.81 -33.70
N GLU A 32 -9.77 -18.13 -32.42
CA GLU A 32 -10.08 -19.50 -31.97
C GLU A 32 -11.46 -19.59 -31.32
N ARG A 33 -11.83 -18.60 -30.50
CA ARG A 33 -13.01 -18.70 -29.61
C ARG A 33 -14.22 -17.86 -30.04
N ASN A 34 -14.16 -17.17 -31.19
CA ASN A 34 -15.23 -16.26 -31.57
C ASN A 34 -16.51 -17.02 -31.94
N SER A 35 -17.63 -16.51 -31.43
CA SER A 35 -19.01 -16.97 -31.60
C SER A 35 -19.93 -15.78 -31.28
N ILE A 36 -21.22 -15.86 -31.64
CA ILE A 36 -22.19 -14.82 -31.26
C ILE A 36 -22.20 -14.68 -29.73
N ARG A 37 -22.29 -15.82 -29.03
CA ARG A 37 -22.24 -15.89 -27.56
C ARG A 37 -21.01 -15.20 -26.98
N HIS A 38 -19.82 -15.53 -27.47
CA HIS A 38 -18.58 -14.94 -26.97
C HIS A 38 -18.53 -13.42 -27.17
N CYS A 39 -18.84 -12.95 -28.38
CA CYS A 39 -18.76 -11.52 -28.71
C CYS A 39 -19.78 -10.72 -27.92
N VAL A 40 -21.03 -11.17 -27.88
CA VAL A 40 -22.11 -10.51 -27.11
C VAL A 40 -21.77 -10.45 -25.63
N HIS A 41 -21.31 -11.55 -25.04
CA HIS A 41 -20.96 -11.55 -23.62
C HIS A 41 -19.75 -10.66 -23.31
N ALA A 42 -18.73 -10.62 -24.17
CA ALA A 42 -17.60 -9.72 -23.96
C ALA A 42 -18.02 -8.24 -24.05
N CYS A 43 -18.88 -7.88 -24.99
CA CYS A 43 -19.42 -6.52 -25.08
C CYS A 43 -20.29 -6.18 -23.86
N LYS A 44 -21.15 -7.11 -23.41
CA LYS A 44 -21.93 -6.97 -22.17
C LYS A 44 -21.02 -6.80 -20.94
N TRP A 45 -19.99 -7.63 -20.83
CA TRP A 45 -18.99 -7.62 -19.77
C TRP A 45 -18.30 -6.26 -19.67
N ALA A 46 -18.04 -5.65 -20.82
CA ALA A 46 -17.51 -4.29 -20.97
C ALA A 46 -18.55 -3.17 -20.78
N GLY A 47 -19.82 -3.48 -20.49
CA GLY A 47 -20.90 -2.50 -20.31
C GLY A 47 -21.32 -1.81 -21.61
N LEU A 48 -21.19 -2.48 -22.76
CA LEU A 48 -21.51 -1.94 -24.08
C LEU A 48 -22.82 -2.54 -24.61
N ALA A 49 -23.69 -1.68 -25.17
CA ALA A 49 -25.06 -2.03 -25.57
C ALA A 49 -25.12 -2.88 -26.85
N TYR A 50 -24.10 -2.80 -27.69
CA TYR A 50 -24.08 -3.46 -28.99
C TYR A 50 -22.81 -4.29 -29.18
N ALA A 51 -23.00 -5.44 -29.81
CA ALA A 51 -21.96 -6.33 -30.29
C ALA A 51 -22.11 -6.52 -31.80
N GLY A 52 -21.01 -6.61 -32.53
CA GLY A 52 -21.00 -6.78 -33.98
C GLY A 52 -19.96 -7.81 -34.40
N LEU A 53 -20.38 -8.79 -35.20
CA LEU A 53 -19.50 -9.86 -35.69
C LEU A 53 -19.23 -9.65 -37.17
N ALA A 54 -17.95 -9.68 -37.56
CA ALA A 54 -17.53 -9.53 -38.96
C ALA A 54 -16.32 -10.42 -39.28
N GLU A 55 -16.16 -10.78 -40.55
CA GLU A 55 -15.01 -11.56 -41.05
C GLU A 55 -14.74 -12.88 -40.30
N GLY A 56 -15.75 -13.45 -39.61
CA GLY A 56 -15.61 -14.68 -38.82
C GLY A 56 -14.94 -14.46 -37.45
N THR A 57 -13.78 -13.80 -37.41
CA THR A 57 -12.95 -13.69 -36.19
C THR A 57 -13.05 -12.34 -35.47
N LEU A 58 -13.68 -11.33 -36.06
CA LEU A 58 -13.72 -9.99 -35.48
C LEU A 58 -14.98 -9.80 -34.63
N CYS A 59 -14.77 -9.24 -33.45
CA CYS A 59 -15.84 -8.76 -32.58
C CYS A 59 -15.66 -7.27 -32.34
N TYR A 60 -16.74 -6.52 -32.54
CA TYR A 60 -16.85 -5.08 -32.31
C TYR A 60 -17.88 -4.82 -31.22
N CYS A 61 -17.65 -3.82 -30.39
CA CYS A 61 -18.60 -3.39 -29.38
C CYS A 61 -18.78 -1.87 -29.42
N ASP A 62 -19.99 -1.40 -29.16
CA ASP A 62 -20.29 0.03 -29.05
C ASP A 62 -21.43 0.31 -28.06
N ARG A 63 -21.53 1.57 -27.61
CA ARG A 63 -22.61 2.02 -26.72
C ARG A 63 -23.89 2.36 -27.47
N GLN A 64 -23.73 2.83 -28.70
CA GLN A 64 -24.82 3.35 -29.51
C GLN A 64 -24.65 2.89 -30.95
N LEU A 65 -25.76 2.76 -31.66
CA LEU A 65 -25.73 2.57 -33.10
C LEU A 65 -25.54 3.92 -33.80
N PRO A 66 -24.79 3.97 -34.91
CA PRO A 66 -24.74 5.18 -35.72
C PRO A 66 -26.11 5.51 -36.31
N VAL A 67 -26.37 6.80 -36.51
CA VAL A 67 -27.67 7.33 -37.02
C VAL A 67 -28.07 6.71 -38.36
N PHE A 68 -27.08 6.31 -39.17
CA PHE A 68 -27.30 5.72 -40.48
C PHE A 68 -26.44 4.46 -40.66
N MET A 69 -27.08 3.36 -41.02
CA MET A 69 -26.44 2.10 -41.41
C MET A 69 -27.07 1.60 -42.70
N LEU A 70 -26.24 1.15 -43.63
CA LEU A 70 -26.70 0.52 -44.87
C LEU A 70 -26.93 -0.98 -44.62
N PRO A 71 -28.04 -1.58 -45.06
CA PRO A 71 -28.22 -3.03 -45.02
C PRO A 71 -27.15 -3.76 -45.82
N ALA A 72 -26.73 -4.96 -45.37
CA ALA A 72 -25.84 -5.80 -46.15
C ALA A 72 -26.58 -6.40 -47.38
N LYS A 73 -25.83 -6.73 -48.44
CA LYS A 73 -26.31 -7.62 -49.51
C LYS A 73 -25.99 -9.06 -49.09
N GLU A 74 -26.99 -9.92 -49.11
CA GLU A 74 -27.09 -11.17 -48.32
C GLU A 74 -26.21 -12.36 -48.79
N GLU A 75 -24.99 -12.15 -49.33
CA GLU A 75 -24.30 -13.19 -50.11
C GLU A 75 -23.04 -13.84 -49.51
N ASP A 76 -22.46 -13.38 -48.40
CA ASP A 76 -21.13 -13.85 -47.93
C ASP A 76 -21.06 -14.15 -46.42
N SER A 77 -21.94 -14.98 -45.86
CA SER A 77 -21.84 -15.39 -44.45
C SER A 77 -20.59 -16.22 -44.17
N ILE A 78 -19.85 -15.91 -43.11
CA ILE A 78 -18.61 -16.58 -42.70
C ILE A 78 -18.88 -17.34 -41.40
N PRO A 79 -18.49 -18.63 -41.29
CA PRO A 79 -18.69 -19.41 -40.07
C PRO A 79 -17.85 -18.88 -38.91
N CYS A 80 -18.39 -18.99 -37.70
CA CYS A 80 -17.68 -18.66 -36.48
C CYS A 80 -16.55 -19.68 -36.19
N PRO A 81 -15.35 -19.24 -35.75
CA PRO A 81 -14.23 -20.11 -35.43
C PRO A 81 -14.52 -21.17 -34.35
N ALA A 82 -15.29 -20.82 -33.31
CA ALA A 82 -15.60 -21.72 -32.20
C ALA A 82 -16.63 -22.81 -32.57
N THR A 83 -17.40 -22.59 -33.64
CA THR A 83 -18.58 -23.38 -34.00
C THR A 83 -18.57 -23.63 -35.51
N SER A 84 -17.90 -24.70 -35.92
CA SER A 84 -17.48 -24.91 -37.30
C SER A 84 -18.57 -25.35 -38.31
N SER A 85 -19.88 -25.24 -38.01
CA SER A 85 -20.89 -25.67 -39.00
C SER A 85 -22.29 -25.06 -38.98
N TRP A 86 -22.71 -24.28 -37.97
CA TRP A 86 -24.10 -23.78 -37.90
C TRP A 86 -24.27 -22.33 -37.45
N GLU A 87 -23.21 -21.69 -36.95
CA GLU A 87 -23.24 -20.30 -36.49
C GLU A 87 -22.40 -19.42 -37.42
N THR A 88 -22.94 -18.27 -37.82
CA THR A 88 -22.28 -17.31 -38.70
C THR A 88 -21.88 -16.06 -37.93
N CYS A 89 -20.68 -15.56 -38.21
CA CYS A 89 -20.06 -14.42 -37.54
C CYS A 89 -19.87 -13.28 -38.55
N GLY A 90 -20.98 -12.78 -39.10
CA GLY A 90 -20.99 -11.78 -40.17
C GLY A 90 -20.53 -12.34 -41.50
N GLY A 91 -20.01 -11.44 -42.35
CA GLY A 91 -19.53 -11.76 -43.67
C GLY A 91 -18.37 -10.89 -44.13
N LYS A 92 -17.90 -11.09 -45.36
CA LYS A 92 -16.76 -10.34 -45.90
C LYS A 92 -17.01 -8.83 -45.94
N ASN A 93 -18.23 -8.44 -46.32
CA ASN A 93 -18.70 -7.06 -46.38
C ASN A 93 -19.96 -6.84 -45.53
N ALA A 94 -20.16 -7.69 -44.52
CA ALA A 94 -21.36 -7.70 -43.68
C ALA A 94 -20.98 -7.85 -42.20
N ILE A 95 -21.66 -7.08 -41.34
CA ILE A 95 -21.55 -7.18 -39.89
C ILE A 95 -22.93 -7.52 -39.30
N ASP A 96 -22.99 -8.59 -38.53
CA ASP A 96 -24.19 -8.97 -37.78
C ASP A 96 -24.17 -8.27 -36.43
N ILE A 97 -25.15 -7.42 -36.17
CA ILE A 97 -25.22 -6.62 -34.94
C ILE A 97 -26.27 -7.20 -33.99
N TYR A 98 -25.90 -7.28 -32.72
CA TYR A 98 -26.71 -7.79 -31.62
C TYR A 98 -26.78 -6.76 -30.49
N ALA A 99 -27.96 -6.61 -29.90
CA ALA A 99 -28.15 -5.87 -28.66
C ALA A 99 -27.82 -6.78 -27.48
N THR A 100 -26.95 -6.32 -26.56
CA THR A 100 -26.41 -7.12 -25.45
C THR A 100 -27.33 -7.17 -24.23
N GLY A 101 -28.40 -6.37 -24.23
CA GLY A 101 -29.28 -6.16 -23.08
C GLY A 101 -28.77 -5.09 -22.10
N VAL A 102 -27.64 -4.46 -22.41
CA VAL A 102 -27.13 -3.27 -21.69
C VAL A 102 -27.80 -2.03 -22.27
N ALA A 103 -28.29 -1.12 -21.40
CA ALA A 103 -28.84 0.15 -21.84
C ALA A 103 -27.78 1.03 -22.53
N GLU A 104 -28.15 1.75 -23.59
CA GLU A 104 -27.23 2.63 -24.34
C GLU A 104 -26.63 3.75 -23.49
N ASP A 105 -27.42 4.22 -22.51
CA ASP A 105 -27.02 5.21 -21.52
C ASP A 105 -26.75 4.53 -20.17
N LEU A 106 -25.89 3.49 -20.17
CA LEU A 106 -25.34 2.89 -18.96
C LEU A 106 -24.43 3.89 -18.21
N THR A 107 -24.96 5.07 -17.89
CA THR A 107 -24.42 6.02 -16.91
C THR A 107 -25.04 5.70 -15.56
N PHE A 108 -24.99 4.43 -15.13
CA PHE A 108 -25.19 4.09 -13.72
C PHE A 108 -23.99 4.58 -12.90
N SER A 109 -23.81 5.89 -12.86
CA SER A 109 -23.04 6.55 -11.83
C SER A 109 -23.92 6.54 -10.60
N ALA A 110 -23.64 5.65 -9.65
CA ALA A 110 -24.28 5.73 -8.35
C ALA A 110 -24.20 7.17 -7.80
N PRO A 111 -25.24 7.65 -7.10
CA PRO A 111 -25.29 9.03 -6.63
C PRO A 111 -24.07 9.35 -5.75
N ILE A 112 -23.66 10.62 -5.77
CA ILE A 112 -22.75 11.15 -4.76
C ILE A 112 -23.45 11.21 -3.41
N LEU A 113 -22.69 11.33 -2.32
CA LEU A 113 -23.24 11.21 -0.97
C LEU A 113 -24.34 12.24 -0.67
N SER A 114 -24.19 13.48 -1.13
CA SER A 114 -25.19 14.55 -0.91
C SER A 114 -26.57 14.24 -1.47
N ASP A 115 -26.64 13.38 -2.48
CA ASP A 115 -27.87 13.10 -3.24
C ASP A 115 -28.53 11.79 -2.74
N ALA A 116 -27.87 11.08 -1.82
CA ALA A 116 -28.31 9.77 -1.35
C ALA A 116 -29.09 9.86 -0.03
N ASN A 117 -30.40 9.60 -0.07
CA ASN A 117 -31.23 9.52 1.14
C ASN A 117 -30.99 8.21 1.94
N PRO A 118 -31.22 8.20 3.28
CA PRO A 118 -31.17 6.97 4.07
C PRO A 118 -32.20 5.94 3.58
N ILE A 119 -31.83 4.66 3.58
CA ILE A 119 -32.73 3.55 3.19
C ILE A 119 -33.52 3.04 4.39
N VAL A 120 -32.90 3.04 5.56
CA VAL A 120 -33.55 2.65 6.81
C VAL A 120 -33.98 3.92 7.55
N SER A 121 -35.29 4.16 7.68
CA SER A 121 -35.81 5.28 8.48
C SER A 121 -35.56 5.05 9.98
N PRO A 122 -35.27 6.09 10.78
CA PRO A 122 -35.13 5.96 12.24
C PRO A 122 -36.36 5.32 12.91
N GLY A 123 -37.57 5.57 12.38
CA GLY A 123 -38.83 5.08 12.96
C GLY A 123 -39.25 3.64 12.59
N GLY A 124 -38.58 2.99 11.63
CA GLY A 124 -38.95 1.64 11.17
C GLY A 124 -38.60 0.51 12.16
N MET A 125 -37.90 0.84 13.25
CA MET A 125 -37.43 -0.10 14.27
C MET A 125 -37.86 0.28 15.70
N ALA A 126 -38.88 1.14 15.85
CA ALA A 126 -39.45 1.43 17.17
C ALA A 126 -40.10 0.20 17.86
N SER A 127 -40.18 -0.95 17.19
CA SER A 127 -40.64 -2.23 17.74
C SER A 127 -39.52 -3.19 18.16
N ILE A 128 -38.24 -2.84 17.99
CA ILE A 128 -37.10 -3.66 18.43
C ILE A 128 -36.17 -2.77 19.25
N SER A 129 -36.36 -2.74 20.57
CA SER A 129 -35.48 -2.23 21.66
C SER A 129 -34.64 -0.95 21.42
N ASP A 130 -34.58 -0.07 22.43
CA ASP A 130 -33.75 1.15 22.47
C ASP A 130 -32.26 0.97 22.09
N ASP A 131 -31.75 -0.26 22.06
CA ASP A 131 -30.41 -0.65 21.61
C ASP A 131 -30.06 -0.26 20.15
N PHE A 132 -31.05 -0.09 19.25
CA PHE A 132 -30.81 0.18 17.82
C PHE A 132 -30.84 1.67 17.41
N ASN A 133 -30.87 2.59 18.37
CA ASN A 133 -30.93 4.04 18.09
C ASN A 133 -29.63 4.64 17.51
N HIS A 134 -28.50 3.93 17.57
CA HIS A 134 -27.20 4.44 17.08
C HIS A 134 -26.50 3.41 16.18
N VAL A 135 -25.87 3.90 15.10
CA VAL A 135 -25.07 3.06 14.19
C VAL A 135 -23.87 2.47 14.91
N ARG A 136 -23.65 1.16 14.77
CA ARG A 136 -22.49 0.43 15.29
C ARG A 136 -21.63 -0.05 14.14
N VAL A 137 -20.31 0.08 14.25
CA VAL A 137 -19.37 -0.34 13.21
C VAL A 137 -18.58 -1.57 13.66
N VAL A 138 -18.38 -2.52 12.75
CA VAL A 138 -17.31 -3.51 12.88
C VAL A 138 -16.14 -3.10 11.98
N TYR A 139 -15.01 -2.78 12.62
CA TYR A 139 -13.75 -2.50 11.94
C TYR A 139 -13.00 -3.80 11.71
N VAL A 140 -12.68 -4.10 10.46
CA VAL A 140 -11.88 -5.26 10.08
C VAL A 140 -10.48 -4.82 9.74
N LEU A 141 -9.54 -5.09 10.64
CA LEU A 141 -8.14 -4.72 10.50
C LEU A 141 -7.39 -5.88 9.87
N VAL A 142 -6.88 -5.72 8.65
CA VAL A 142 -6.04 -6.72 7.98
C VAL A 142 -4.60 -6.21 8.00
N LEU A 143 -3.76 -6.81 8.83
CA LEU A 143 -2.44 -6.30 9.21
C LEU A 143 -1.34 -7.29 8.83
N THR A 144 -0.31 -6.83 8.09
CA THR A 144 0.82 -7.68 7.66
C THR A 144 2.20 -7.10 7.97
N GLY A 145 2.28 -5.82 8.33
CA GLY A 145 3.54 -5.12 8.63
C GLY A 145 4.02 -5.21 10.09
N ARG A 146 5.07 -4.44 10.39
CA ARG A 146 5.68 -4.35 11.74
C ARG A 146 5.29 -3.09 12.52
N SER A 147 4.43 -2.25 11.94
CA SER A 147 4.07 -0.94 12.46
C SER A 147 3.07 -1.00 13.62
N TRP A 148 3.30 -1.87 14.60
CA TRP A 148 2.38 -2.12 15.72
C TRP A 148 2.03 -0.85 16.50
N ARG A 149 3.03 -0.01 16.81
CA ARG A 149 2.78 1.27 17.49
C ARG A 149 1.88 2.20 16.68
N GLN A 150 1.96 2.18 15.36
CA GLN A 150 1.05 2.91 14.48
C GLN A 150 -0.38 2.33 14.54
N VAL A 151 -0.51 1.00 14.54
CA VAL A 151 -1.80 0.32 14.67
C VAL A 151 -2.47 0.66 16.00
N GLN A 152 -1.73 0.63 17.12
CA GLN A 152 -2.26 1.01 18.43
C GLN A 152 -2.78 2.45 18.44
N ARG A 153 -2.08 3.39 17.79
CA ARG A 153 -2.56 4.77 17.59
C ARG A 153 -3.88 4.79 16.84
N MET A 154 -3.95 4.16 15.67
CA MET A 154 -5.18 4.10 14.87
C MET A 154 -6.34 3.47 15.67
N PHE A 155 -6.09 2.35 16.34
CA PHE A 155 -7.06 1.64 17.16
C PHE A 155 -7.64 2.55 18.24
N ARG A 156 -6.80 3.25 19.01
CA ARG A 156 -7.26 4.23 20.03
C ARG A 156 -8.14 5.33 19.44
N LEU A 157 -7.82 5.81 18.23
CA LEU A 157 -8.58 6.88 17.58
C LEU A 157 -9.97 6.43 17.12
N LEU A 158 -10.14 5.14 16.82
CA LEU A 158 -11.39 4.53 16.37
C LEU A 158 -12.20 3.90 17.49
N TYR A 159 -11.56 3.56 18.61
CA TYR A 159 -12.20 2.80 19.68
C TYR A 159 -13.38 3.54 20.28
N HIS A 160 -14.50 2.82 20.36
CA HIS A 160 -15.65 3.16 21.18
C HIS A 160 -16.30 1.85 21.64
N THR A 161 -16.83 1.79 22.87
CA THR A 161 -17.43 0.56 23.45
C THR A 161 -18.60 -0.01 22.66
N SER A 162 -19.29 0.82 21.88
CA SER A 162 -20.41 0.40 21.00
C SER A 162 -19.96 -0.20 19.65
N ASN A 163 -18.69 -0.05 19.30
CA ASN A 163 -18.12 -0.58 18.05
C ASN A 163 -17.35 -1.88 18.31
N TYR A 164 -17.10 -2.62 17.24
CA TYR A 164 -16.43 -3.90 17.27
C TYR A 164 -15.16 -3.89 16.42
N PHE A 165 -14.17 -4.70 16.79
CA PHE A 165 -12.90 -4.83 16.08
C PHE A 165 -12.62 -6.29 15.80
N TYR A 166 -12.54 -6.65 14.53
CA TYR A 166 -12.05 -7.95 14.09
C TYR A 166 -10.66 -7.76 13.48
N ILE A 167 -9.65 -8.36 14.09
CA ILE A 167 -8.25 -8.15 13.75
C ILE A 167 -7.70 -9.44 13.16
N HIS A 168 -7.27 -9.35 11.91
CA HIS A 168 -6.49 -10.35 11.23
C HIS A 168 -5.04 -9.88 11.18
N VAL A 169 -4.17 -10.65 11.85
CA VAL A 169 -2.73 -10.37 11.98
C VAL A 169 -1.97 -11.67 11.84
N ASP A 170 -0.79 -11.61 11.23
CA ASP A 170 0.06 -12.79 11.03
C ASP A 170 0.60 -13.32 12.38
N LEU A 171 0.85 -12.45 13.38
CA LEU A 171 1.53 -12.82 14.62
C LEU A 171 1.21 -11.90 15.83
N LEU A 172 0.09 -12.12 16.55
CA LEU A 172 -0.10 -11.65 17.93
C LEU A 172 -1.03 -12.61 18.70
N GLU A 173 -0.69 -12.92 19.95
CA GLU A 173 -1.58 -13.57 20.92
C GLU A 173 -1.66 -12.64 22.14
N GLU A 174 -2.81 -12.01 22.36
CA GLU A 174 -3.10 -11.16 23.53
C GLU A 174 -4.58 -11.34 23.91
N VAL A 175 -4.92 -11.06 25.16
CA VAL A 175 -6.31 -11.09 25.66
C VAL A 175 -6.93 -9.71 25.46
N PHE A 176 -7.98 -9.62 24.64
CA PHE A 176 -8.65 -8.36 24.34
C PHE A 176 -10.05 -8.26 24.99
N PRO A 177 -10.60 -7.03 25.15
CA PRO A 177 -11.98 -6.80 25.56
C PRO A 177 -13.01 -7.53 24.67
N TYR A 178 -14.22 -7.74 25.20
CA TYR A 178 -15.30 -8.50 24.51
C TYR A 178 -15.70 -7.97 23.12
N ASN A 179 -15.42 -6.70 22.82
CA ASN A 179 -15.71 -6.06 21.54
C ASN A 179 -14.52 -6.07 20.56
N VAL A 180 -13.47 -6.82 20.88
CA VAL A 180 -12.26 -6.97 20.07
C VAL A 180 -11.95 -8.46 19.94
N HIS A 181 -11.70 -8.91 18.71
CA HIS A 181 -11.33 -10.28 18.43
C HIS A 181 -10.11 -10.31 17.52
N VAL A 182 -9.10 -11.08 17.90
CA VAL A 182 -7.96 -11.43 17.03
C VAL A 182 -8.15 -12.85 16.54
N THR A 183 -8.23 -13.04 15.24
CA THR A 183 -8.50 -14.37 14.66
C THR A 183 -7.26 -15.26 14.71
N SER A 184 -7.49 -16.54 15.02
CA SER A 184 -6.48 -17.60 14.90
C SER A 184 -6.36 -18.11 13.46
N ASN A 185 -7.34 -17.83 12.59
CA ASN A 185 -7.29 -18.20 11.18
C ASN A 185 -6.44 -17.19 10.40
N ARG A 186 -5.15 -17.48 10.32
CA ARG A 186 -4.16 -16.60 9.72
C ARG A 186 -3.88 -17.01 8.28
N LEU A 187 -4.05 -16.06 7.38
CA LEU A 187 -3.73 -16.17 5.96
C LEU A 187 -2.68 -15.11 5.68
N ASN A 188 -1.77 -15.34 4.73
CA ASN A 188 -0.86 -14.30 4.26
C ASN A 188 -1.48 -13.63 3.02
N PRO A 189 -2.13 -12.45 3.13
CA PRO A 189 -2.75 -11.78 2.00
C PRO A 189 -1.68 -11.06 1.19
N LEU A 190 -0.95 -11.81 0.37
CA LEU A 190 -0.01 -11.21 -0.58
C LEU A 190 -0.73 -10.16 -1.43
N TRP A 191 0.00 -9.11 -1.79
CA TRP A 191 -0.55 -8.03 -2.62
C TRP A 191 -1.15 -8.61 -3.92
N GLY A 192 -2.41 -8.29 -4.21
CA GLY A 192 -3.12 -8.75 -5.39
C GLY A 192 -3.59 -10.21 -5.37
N ALA A 193 -3.35 -10.96 -4.29
CA ALA A 193 -3.68 -12.39 -4.27
C ALA A 193 -5.19 -12.65 -4.36
N PRO A 194 -5.62 -13.66 -5.14
CA PRO A 194 -7.00 -14.12 -5.14
C PRO A 194 -7.55 -14.45 -3.74
N LYS A 195 -6.69 -14.97 -2.85
CA LYS A 195 -7.05 -15.32 -1.46
C LYS A 195 -7.48 -14.15 -0.59
N LEU A 196 -7.24 -12.89 -0.99
CA LEU A 196 -7.71 -11.74 -0.22
C LEU A 196 -9.25 -11.70 -0.19
N LEU A 197 -9.94 -12.09 -1.27
CA LEU A 197 -11.39 -12.18 -1.26
C LEU A 197 -11.87 -13.27 -0.29
N ASP A 198 -11.25 -14.45 -0.34
CA ASP A 198 -11.57 -15.55 0.57
C ASP A 198 -11.41 -15.15 2.04
N LEU A 199 -10.35 -14.39 2.36
CA LEU A 199 -10.14 -13.82 3.69
C LEU A 199 -11.33 -12.93 4.11
N ILE A 200 -11.69 -11.94 3.29
CA ILE A 200 -12.80 -11.03 3.62
C ILE A 200 -14.12 -11.79 3.77
N ILE A 201 -14.42 -12.74 2.88
CA ILE A 201 -15.63 -13.56 2.97
C ILE A 201 -15.63 -14.43 4.22
N THR A 202 -14.51 -15.06 4.57
CA THR A 202 -14.38 -15.86 5.80
C THR A 202 -14.59 -15.02 7.05
N ILE A 203 -14.05 -13.80 7.09
CA ILE A 203 -14.29 -12.87 8.20
C ILE A 203 -15.77 -12.50 8.29
N VAL A 204 -16.42 -12.20 7.15
CA VAL A 204 -17.86 -11.92 7.14
C VAL A 204 -18.64 -13.12 7.66
N GLN A 205 -18.30 -14.34 7.26
CA GLN A 205 -18.94 -15.56 7.76
C GLN A 205 -18.75 -15.69 9.29
N ASP A 206 -17.53 -15.52 9.78
CA ASP A 206 -17.20 -15.58 11.20
C ASP A 206 -18.02 -14.57 12.04
N LEU A 207 -18.17 -13.34 11.53
CA LEU A 207 -18.99 -12.29 12.15
C LEU A 207 -20.47 -12.67 12.30
N PHE A 208 -21.01 -13.56 11.47
CA PHE A 208 -22.39 -14.03 11.58
C PHE A 208 -22.51 -15.32 12.38
N GLU A 209 -21.56 -16.26 12.23
CA GLU A 209 -21.59 -17.57 12.88
C GLU A 209 -21.12 -17.52 14.34
N ASN A 210 -19.96 -16.93 14.61
CA ASN A 210 -19.35 -16.95 15.94
C ASN A 210 -19.59 -15.65 16.72
N PHE A 211 -19.92 -14.56 16.04
CA PHE A 211 -20.25 -13.27 16.68
C PHE A 211 -21.69 -12.78 16.45
N PRO A 212 -22.74 -13.63 16.56
CA PRO A 212 -24.13 -13.20 16.36
C PRO A 212 -24.61 -12.18 17.42
N HIS A 213 -23.90 -12.11 18.55
CA HIS A 213 -24.12 -11.13 19.62
C HIS A 213 -23.56 -9.74 19.27
N TRP A 214 -22.64 -9.62 18.30
CA TRP A 214 -22.19 -8.33 17.78
C TRP A 214 -23.26 -7.72 16.86
N LYS A 215 -23.92 -6.66 17.33
CA LYS A 215 -25.02 -5.97 16.64
C LYS A 215 -24.53 -4.80 15.79
N TRP A 216 -23.54 -5.03 14.92
CA TRP A 216 -23.01 -4.03 13.98
C TRP A 216 -23.98 -3.72 12.83
N ASP A 217 -23.86 -2.53 12.24
CA ASP A 217 -24.60 -2.04 11.07
C ASP A 217 -23.74 -1.96 9.81
N PHE A 218 -22.48 -1.55 9.97
CA PHE A 218 -21.51 -1.38 8.89
C PHE A 218 -20.23 -2.15 9.15
N PHE A 219 -19.72 -2.79 8.09
CA PHE A 219 -18.39 -3.35 7.98
C PHE A 219 -17.47 -2.31 7.35
N ILE A 220 -16.27 -2.09 7.92
CA ILE A 220 -15.24 -1.21 7.36
C ILE A 220 -13.88 -1.92 7.43
N ASN A 221 -13.22 -2.15 6.30
CA ASN A 221 -11.86 -2.72 6.29
C ASN A 221 -10.77 -1.64 6.40
N LEU A 222 -9.70 -1.89 7.15
CA LEU A 222 -8.56 -0.97 7.34
C LEU A 222 -7.23 -1.73 7.32
N SER A 223 -6.15 -1.09 6.87
CA SER A 223 -4.76 -1.57 7.03
C SER A 223 -4.03 -0.82 8.15
N GLU A 224 -2.81 -1.25 8.46
CA GLU A 224 -1.89 -0.58 9.39
C GLU A 224 -1.47 0.83 8.97
N THR A 225 -1.77 1.23 7.73
CA THR A 225 -1.40 2.54 7.16
C THR A 225 -2.59 3.47 6.91
N ASP A 226 -3.78 3.08 7.34
CA ASP A 226 -4.96 3.93 7.37
C ASP A 226 -4.98 4.79 8.64
N LEU A 227 -5.56 5.98 8.55
CA LEU A 227 -5.91 6.80 9.71
C LEU A 227 -7.29 7.44 9.53
N PRO A 228 -8.09 7.55 10.60
CA PRO A 228 -9.25 8.42 10.58
C PRO A 228 -8.82 9.88 10.41
N VAL A 229 -9.58 10.63 9.63
CA VAL A 229 -9.39 12.08 9.43
C VAL A 229 -10.54 12.91 9.98
N ILE A 230 -11.54 12.24 10.55
CA ILE A 230 -12.63 12.84 11.34
C ILE A 230 -12.81 12.08 12.66
N PRO A 231 -13.34 12.72 13.72
CA PRO A 231 -13.66 12.02 14.97
C PRO A 231 -14.68 10.89 14.76
N VAL A 232 -14.53 9.79 15.52
CA VAL A 232 -15.42 8.61 15.43
C VAL A 232 -16.90 8.96 15.57
N GLY A 233 -17.27 9.90 16.46
CA GLY A 233 -18.66 10.35 16.59
C GLY A 233 -19.24 10.98 15.32
N LYS A 234 -18.42 11.75 14.58
CA LYS A 234 -18.82 12.36 13.29
C LYS A 234 -18.98 11.29 12.21
N LEU A 235 -18.12 10.27 12.21
CA LEU A 235 -18.27 9.11 11.33
C LEU A 235 -19.58 8.37 11.60
N ILE A 236 -19.90 8.07 12.86
CA ILE A 236 -21.15 7.38 13.24
C ILE A 236 -22.38 8.19 12.82
N GLN A 237 -22.35 9.52 13.00
CA GLN A 237 -23.43 10.39 12.54
C GLN A 237 -23.61 10.35 11.01
N LEU A 238 -22.51 10.41 10.25
CA LEU A 238 -22.53 10.35 8.79
C LEU A 238 -23.08 9.01 8.27
N LEU A 239 -22.66 7.90 8.87
CA LEU A 239 -23.18 6.57 8.54
C LEU A 239 -24.63 6.41 8.98
N GLY A 240 -25.02 7.04 10.09
CA GLY A 240 -26.39 7.11 10.59
C GLY A 240 -27.35 7.73 9.59
N SER A 241 -26.98 8.86 8.97
CA SER A 241 -27.81 9.52 7.95
C SER A 241 -27.89 8.77 6.62
N HIS A 242 -27.12 7.69 6.45
CA HIS A 242 -27.07 6.87 5.24
C HIS A 242 -27.19 5.37 5.56
N ARG A 243 -27.84 5.01 6.67
CA ARG A 243 -27.95 3.62 7.13
C ARG A 243 -28.54 2.72 6.04
N GLY A 244 -27.88 1.59 5.79
CA GLY A 244 -28.27 0.60 4.78
C GLY A 244 -27.75 0.85 3.36
N ARG A 245 -27.07 1.98 3.10
CA ARG A 245 -26.39 2.26 1.82
C ARG A 245 -25.08 1.49 1.69
N ILE A 246 -24.65 1.22 0.46
CA ILE A 246 -23.38 0.56 0.11
C ILE A 246 -22.43 1.62 -0.41
N PHE A 247 -21.27 1.77 0.21
CA PHE A 247 -20.30 2.80 -0.09
C PHE A 247 -19.13 2.19 -0.85
N LEU A 248 -19.13 2.39 -2.17
CA LEU A 248 -18.13 1.87 -3.08
C LEU A 248 -17.62 3.00 -3.97
N ARG A 249 -16.30 3.14 -4.08
CA ARG A 249 -15.68 4.12 -4.96
C ARG A 249 -15.32 3.45 -6.29
N GLN A 250 -16.15 3.67 -7.30
CA GLN A 250 -15.92 3.13 -8.64
C GLN A 250 -14.76 3.87 -9.33
N SER A 251 -14.05 3.15 -10.19
CA SER A 251 -13.06 3.75 -11.10
C SER A 251 -13.73 4.71 -12.08
N ASN A 252 -13.05 5.83 -12.39
CA ASN A 252 -13.46 6.74 -13.46
C ASN A 252 -13.04 6.23 -14.85
N GLU A 253 -12.32 5.12 -14.91
CA GLU A 253 -11.87 4.51 -16.15
C GLU A 253 -13.00 3.75 -16.84
N GLU A 254 -13.03 3.81 -18.17
CA GLU A 254 -13.96 3.04 -19.00
C GLU A 254 -13.87 1.54 -18.67
N ILE A 255 -15.01 0.84 -18.54
CA ILE A 255 -15.07 -0.55 -18.05
C ILE A 255 -14.14 -1.48 -18.86
N PHE A 256 -14.12 -1.36 -20.20
CA PHE A 256 -13.24 -2.20 -21.03
C PHE A 256 -11.75 -1.95 -20.78
N LYS A 257 -11.36 -0.71 -20.46
CA LYS A 257 -9.97 -0.38 -20.09
C LYS A 257 -9.66 -0.89 -18.68
N TYR A 258 -10.61 -0.76 -17.76
CA TYR A 258 -10.50 -1.31 -16.41
C TYR A 258 -10.31 -2.83 -16.43
N ILE A 259 -11.12 -3.58 -17.20
CA ILE A 259 -10.99 -5.03 -17.39
C ILE A 259 -9.57 -5.41 -17.85
N HIS A 260 -9.02 -4.64 -18.79
CA HIS A 260 -7.67 -4.85 -19.27
C HIS A 260 -6.61 -4.51 -18.21
N ALA A 261 -6.71 -3.36 -17.55
CA ALA A 261 -5.76 -2.85 -16.56
C ALA A 261 -5.69 -3.73 -15.30
N GLU A 262 -6.83 -4.26 -14.85
CA GLU A 262 -6.94 -5.17 -13.70
C GLU A 262 -6.63 -6.63 -14.05
N GLY A 263 -6.36 -6.93 -15.32
CA GLY A 263 -6.02 -8.28 -15.76
C GLY A 263 -7.19 -9.26 -15.66
N LEU A 264 -8.43 -8.79 -15.64
CA LEU A 264 -9.62 -9.63 -15.49
C LEU A 264 -9.80 -10.64 -16.63
N GLY A 265 -9.22 -10.37 -17.81
CA GLY A 265 -9.14 -11.31 -18.94
C GLY A 265 -8.14 -12.47 -18.77
N TYR A 266 -7.43 -12.54 -17.64
CA TYR A 266 -6.48 -13.61 -17.31
C TYR A 266 -6.86 -14.34 -16.04
N ALA A 267 -6.50 -15.62 -15.97
CA ALA A 267 -6.56 -16.42 -14.75
C ALA A 267 -5.23 -16.33 -13.99
N PHE A 268 -5.33 -16.26 -12.66
CA PHE A 268 -4.21 -16.20 -11.74
C PHE A 268 -4.29 -17.31 -10.69
N LEU A 269 -3.13 -17.84 -10.32
CA LEU A 269 -2.98 -18.86 -9.29
C LEU A 269 -2.00 -18.36 -8.21
N HIS A 270 -2.44 -18.38 -6.96
CA HIS A 270 -1.57 -18.12 -5.81
C HIS A 270 -0.91 -19.43 -5.35
N CYS A 271 0.42 -19.51 -5.46
CA CYS A 271 1.22 -20.63 -4.97
C CYS A 271 2.51 -20.12 -4.29
N GLY A 272 2.74 -20.54 -3.04
CA GLY A 272 3.82 -20.01 -2.21
C GLY A 272 3.66 -18.50 -1.96
N ASP A 273 4.76 -17.77 -2.07
CA ASP A 273 4.80 -16.31 -1.94
C ASP A 273 4.67 -15.58 -3.30
N TYR A 274 4.03 -16.22 -4.30
CA TYR A 274 3.92 -15.69 -5.66
C TYR A 274 2.57 -15.93 -6.33
N ILE A 275 2.17 -15.02 -7.23
CA ILE A 275 0.93 -15.05 -8.01
C ILE A 275 1.26 -15.24 -9.49
N TRP A 276 0.92 -16.41 -10.02
CA TRP A 276 1.23 -16.84 -11.37
C TRP A 276 0.10 -16.49 -12.33
N ARG A 277 0.40 -15.89 -13.48
CA ARG A 277 -0.59 -15.70 -14.55
C ARG A 277 -0.59 -16.96 -15.43
N VAL A 278 -1.65 -17.76 -15.33
CA VAL A 278 -1.68 -19.09 -15.94
C VAL A 278 -2.22 -19.11 -17.37
N GLY A 279 -2.97 -18.08 -17.79
CA GLY A 279 -3.51 -18.00 -19.15
C GLY A 279 -4.65 -16.99 -19.30
N GLN A 280 -5.15 -16.85 -20.52
CA GLN A 280 -6.37 -16.07 -20.77
C GLN A 280 -7.61 -16.85 -20.32
N ARG A 281 -8.66 -16.13 -19.91
CA ARG A 281 -9.96 -16.70 -19.56
C ARG A 281 -11.11 -15.94 -20.26
N PRO A 282 -12.24 -16.60 -20.52
CA PRO A 282 -13.40 -15.93 -21.12
C PRO A 282 -14.05 -14.90 -20.18
N PRO A 283 -14.84 -13.95 -20.73
CA PRO A 283 -15.67 -13.03 -19.95
C PRO A 283 -16.67 -13.79 -19.07
N LEU A 284 -17.15 -13.13 -18.01
CA LEU A 284 -18.31 -13.61 -17.25
C LEU A 284 -19.59 -13.38 -18.07
N GLU A 285 -20.37 -14.44 -18.22
CA GLU A 285 -21.63 -14.39 -18.97
C GLU A 285 -22.70 -13.62 -18.19
N GLY A 286 -23.52 -12.83 -18.88
CA GLY A 286 -24.69 -12.18 -18.29
C GLY A 286 -24.42 -10.98 -17.36
N ILE A 287 -23.17 -10.63 -17.07
CA ILE A 287 -22.78 -9.63 -16.06
C ILE A 287 -22.08 -8.43 -16.68
N VAL A 288 -22.34 -7.23 -16.14
CA VAL A 288 -21.53 -6.02 -16.41
C VAL A 288 -20.47 -5.87 -15.33
N ILE A 289 -19.20 -5.70 -15.69
CA ILE A 289 -18.14 -5.48 -14.70
C ILE A 289 -18.20 -4.08 -14.13
N HIS A 290 -18.12 -4.01 -12.81
CA HIS A 290 -17.83 -2.79 -12.08
C HIS A 290 -16.66 -3.04 -11.14
N GLY A 291 -15.84 -2.02 -10.93
CA GLY A 291 -14.72 -2.09 -10.02
C GLY A 291 -14.13 -0.73 -9.68
N GLY A 292 -13.19 -0.73 -8.76
CA GLY A 292 -12.62 0.46 -8.17
C GLY A 292 -11.85 0.12 -6.92
N SER A 293 -12.10 0.82 -5.82
CA SER A 293 -11.29 0.67 -4.61
C SER A 293 -11.67 -0.58 -3.79
N ASP A 294 -10.65 -1.33 -3.35
CA ASP A 294 -10.75 -2.41 -2.36
C ASP A 294 -11.04 -1.94 -0.91
N TRP A 295 -11.19 -0.65 -0.67
CA TRP A 295 -11.61 -0.08 0.61
C TRP A 295 -13.12 0.08 0.61
N LEU A 296 -13.78 -0.71 1.45
CA LEU A 296 -15.21 -0.94 1.42
C LEU A 296 -15.85 -0.44 2.71
N ILE A 297 -17.06 0.11 2.59
CA ILE A 297 -17.97 0.29 3.71
C ILE A 297 -19.29 -0.38 3.33
N LEU A 298 -19.55 -1.56 3.92
CA LEU A 298 -20.65 -2.44 3.52
C LEU A 298 -21.72 -2.49 4.63
N PRO A 299 -23.02 -2.31 4.31
CA PRO A 299 -24.08 -2.51 5.28
C PRO A 299 -24.25 -4.00 5.57
N ARG A 300 -24.64 -4.36 6.79
CA ARG A 300 -24.77 -5.75 7.27
C ARG A 300 -25.55 -6.66 6.32
N ALA A 301 -26.65 -6.17 5.76
CA ALA A 301 -27.48 -6.95 4.85
C ALA A 301 -26.74 -7.34 3.55
N PHE A 302 -25.95 -6.42 2.99
CA PHE A 302 -25.19 -6.70 1.78
C PHE A 302 -23.98 -7.60 2.07
N ALA A 303 -23.30 -7.39 3.20
CA ALA A 303 -22.25 -8.29 3.66
C ALA A 303 -22.77 -9.73 3.82
N TYR A 304 -23.93 -9.91 4.47
CA TYR A 304 -24.58 -11.21 4.58
C TYR A 304 -24.88 -11.83 3.20
N TYR A 305 -25.48 -11.04 2.30
CA TYR A 305 -25.80 -11.48 0.94
C TYR A 305 -24.55 -11.96 0.19
N SER A 306 -23.42 -11.24 0.31
CA SER A 306 -22.17 -11.61 -0.34
C SER A 306 -21.54 -12.92 0.15
N ALA A 307 -21.83 -13.32 1.39
CA ALA A 307 -21.23 -14.48 2.04
C ALA A 307 -22.13 -15.73 2.09
N TYR A 308 -23.44 -15.56 2.25
CA TYR A 308 -24.39 -16.65 2.53
C TYR A 308 -25.49 -16.86 1.50
N SER A 309 -25.67 -15.94 0.55
CA SER A 309 -26.74 -16.08 -0.43
C SER A 309 -26.51 -17.30 -1.33
N ASN A 310 -27.58 -18.07 -1.58
CA ASN A 310 -27.62 -19.12 -2.60
C ASN A 310 -28.00 -18.58 -3.99
N ASP A 311 -28.10 -17.26 -4.14
CA ASP A 311 -28.29 -16.61 -5.44
C ASP A 311 -27.19 -17.06 -6.42
N SER A 312 -27.57 -17.42 -7.65
CA SER A 312 -26.65 -17.85 -8.68
C SER A 312 -25.57 -16.80 -8.94
N LEU A 313 -25.93 -15.51 -8.90
CA LEU A 313 -25.00 -14.40 -9.05
C LEU A 313 -23.85 -14.47 -8.01
N VAL A 314 -24.19 -14.65 -6.74
CA VAL A 314 -23.19 -14.69 -5.66
C VAL A 314 -22.29 -15.91 -5.82
N ARG A 315 -22.88 -17.08 -6.09
CA ARG A 315 -22.13 -18.34 -6.23
C ARG A 315 -21.19 -18.32 -7.43
N GLU A 316 -21.65 -17.84 -8.58
CA GLU A 316 -20.86 -17.76 -9.82
C GLU A 316 -19.75 -16.71 -9.72
N LEU A 317 -20.03 -15.53 -9.15
CA LEU A 317 -19.00 -14.52 -8.91
C LEU A 317 -17.95 -15.04 -7.93
N ARG A 318 -18.35 -15.66 -6.81
CA ARG A 318 -17.38 -16.24 -5.85
C ARG A 318 -16.49 -17.27 -6.52
N ALA A 319 -17.05 -18.19 -7.30
CA ALA A 319 -16.28 -19.18 -8.03
C ALA A 319 -15.30 -18.55 -9.03
N TRP A 320 -15.75 -17.54 -9.78
CA TRP A 320 -14.92 -16.91 -10.81
C TRP A 320 -13.77 -16.06 -10.23
N PHE A 321 -14.00 -15.39 -9.10
CA PHE A 321 -13.00 -14.54 -8.45
C PHE A 321 -11.94 -15.33 -7.66
N GLN A 322 -12.08 -16.65 -7.48
CA GLN A 322 -11.04 -17.52 -6.90
C GLN A 322 -9.72 -17.51 -7.68
N ASN A 323 -9.78 -17.18 -8.97
CA ASN A 323 -8.60 -17.10 -9.85
C ASN A 323 -8.46 -15.72 -10.51
N ALA A 324 -9.01 -14.67 -9.90
CA ALA A 324 -8.80 -13.29 -10.31
C ALA A 324 -7.72 -12.63 -9.45
N ILE A 325 -6.82 -11.86 -10.08
CA ILE A 325 -5.94 -10.95 -9.34
C ILE A 325 -6.75 -9.76 -8.82
N LEU A 326 -6.33 -9.15 -7.71
CA LEU A 326 -6.99 -7.98 -7.09
C LEU A 326 -8.52 -8.15 -6.93
N PRO A 327 -9.02 -9.31 -6.47
CA PRO A 327 -10.44 -9.66 -6.61
C PRO A 327 -11.38 -8.72 -5.85
N VAL A 328 -10.94 -8.15 -4.72
CA VAL A 328 -11.75 -7.26 -3.88
C VAL A 328 -12.02 -5.92 -4.57
N GLU A 329 -11.15 -5.47 -5.47
CA GLU A 329 -11.34 -4.24 -6.25
C GLU A 329 -12.53 -4.35 -7.22
N THR A 330 -12.95 -5.56 -7.58
CA THR A 330 -14.03 -5.79 -8.56
C THR A 330 -15.24 -6.54 -7.99
N PHE A 331 -15.03 -7.57 -7.16
CA PHE A 331 -16.09 -8.48 -6.71
C PHE A 331 -17.29 -7.78 -6.07
N PHE A 332 -17.06 -6.94 -5.06
CA PHE A 332 -18.16 -6.28 -4.33
C PHE A 332 -18.88 -5.23 -5.17
N HIS A 333 -18.17 -4.55 -6.07
CA HIS A 333 -18.74 -3.62 -7.03
C HIS A 333 -19.65 -4.35 -8.01
N THR A 334 -19.11 -5.36 -8.70
CA THR A 334 -19.86 -6.17 -9.67
C THR A 334 -21.07 -6.83 -9.01
N LEU A 335 -20.93 -7.36 -7.80
CA LEU A 335 -22.05 -7.93 -7.06
C LEU A 335 -23.13 -6.89 -6.71
N ALA A 336 -22.73 -5.71 -6.24
CA ALA A 336 -23.68 -4.67 -5.87
C ALA A 336 -24.48 -4.17 -7.09
N TYR A 337 -23.80 -3.85 -8.19
CA TYR A 337 -24.42 -3.29 -9.39
C TYR A 337 -25.31 -4.30 -10.14
N ASN A 338 -25.01 -5.60 -10.07
CA ASN A 338 -25.77 -6.64 -10.78
C ASN A 338 -26.81 -7.35 -9.88
N SER A 339 -26.97 -6.94 -8.62
CA SER A 339 -27.96 -7.52 -7.71
C SER A 339 -29.13 -6.57 -7.44
N HIS A 340 -30.11 -7.06 -6.68
CA HIS A 340 -31.23 -6.26 -6.17
C HIS A 340 -30.81 -5.15 -5.19
N PHE A 341 -29.50 -4.96 -4.94
CA PHE A 341 -28.93 -3.88 -4.15
C PHE A 341 -28.42 -2.68 -4.99
N CYS A 342 -28.56 -2.71 -6.32
CA CYS A 342 -27.97 -1.71 -7.22
C CYS A 342 -28.41 -0.26 -6.93
N ASP A 343 -29.61 -0.08 -6.39
CA ASP A 343 -30.19 1.21 -5.98
C ASP A 343 -29.64 1.74 -4.63
N ARG A 344 -28.87 0.91 -3.89
CA ARG A 344 -28.32 1.25 -2.57
C ARG A 344 -26.89 1.79 -2.62
N ILE A 345 -26.27 1.78 -3.78
CA ILE A 345 -24.88 2.18 -3.96
C ILE A 345 -24.76 3.71 -3.85
N VAL A 346 -23.68 4.17 -3.25
CA VAL A 346 -23.24 5.56 -3.24
C VAL A 346 -21.78 5.57 -3.71
N ASN A 347 -21.44 6.46 -4.65
CA ASN A 347 -20.13 6.49 -5.31
C ASN A 347 -19.03 7.18 -4.46
N THR A 348 -18.88 6.71 -3.23
CA THR A 348 -17.81 7.09 -2.31
C THR A 348 -17.50 5.91 -1.40
N ASN A 349 -16.25 5.77 -1.01
CA ASN A 349 -15.82 4.88 0.06
C ASN A 349 -15.33 5.66 1.29
N LEU A 350 -15.53 6.98 1.31
CA LEU A 350 -15.08 7.91 2.35
C LEU A 350 -13.55 7.88 2.58
N ARG A 351 -12.77 7.53 1.54
CA ARG A 351 -11.31 7.47 1.59
C ARG A 351 -10.67 8.56 0.74
N LEU A 352 -9.64 9.19 1.28
CA LEU A 352 -8.65 9.92 0.51
C LEU A 352 -7.40 9.07 0.30
N ILE A 353 -7.05 8.85 -0.96
CA ILE A 353 -5.90 8.03 -1.37
C ILE A 353 -4.85 8.92 -2.05
N ASN A 354 -3.62 8.95 -1.55
CA ASN A 354 -2.53 9.76 -2.11
C ASN A 354 -1.87 9.08 -3.34
N TRP A 355 -2.59 9.06 -4.47
CA TRP A 355 -2.05 8.60 -5.75
C TRP A 355 -1.13 9.65 -6.37
N GLN A 356 0.14 9.32 -6.60
CA GLN A 356 1.11 10.24 -7.22
C GLN A 356 1.72 9.64 -8.50
N ARG A 357 0.90 9.45 -9.55
CA ARG A 357 1.36 8.83 -10.81
C ARG A 357 2.37 9.72 -11.55
N PRO A 358 3.41 9.14 -12.20
CA PRO A 358 3.71 7.71 -12.34
C PRO A 358 4.41 7.08 -11.12
N ARG A 359 4.76 7.86 -10.08
CA ARG A 359 5.37 7.34 -8.86
C ARG A 359 4.43 6.36 -8.16
N GLY A 360 4.97 5.26 -7.67
CA GLY A 360 4.17 4.16 -7.11
C GLY A 360 3.61 3.18 -8.14
N CYS A 361 3.76 3.44 -9.45
CA CYS A 361 3.46 2.50 -10.54
C CYS A 361 4.75 1.96 -11.19
N SER A 362 5.74 1.63 -10.36
CA SER A 362 7.00 1.04 -10.82
C SER A 362 6.76 -0.46 -11.01
N CYS A 363 6.47 -0.86 -12.25
CA CYS A 363 6.24 -2.23 -12.70
C CYS A 363 7.44 -3.15 -12.37
N LYS A 364 7.59 -3.53 -11.10
CA LYS A 364 8.58 -4.49 -10.60
C LYS A 364 8.08 -5.89 -10.97
N LYS A 365 8.19 -6.27 -12.25
CA LYS A 365 7.68 -7.52 -12.87
C LYS A 365 8.18 -8.84 -12.26
N THR A 366 8.69 -8.87 -11.02
CA THR A 366 9.53 -9.98 -10.54
C THR A 366 9.43 -10.28 -9.05
N SER A 367 8.64 -9.57 -8.24
CA SER A 367 8.70 -9.77 -6.78
C SER A 367 7.56 -10.58 -6.17
N VAL A 368 6.32 -10.44 -6.66
CA VAL A 368 5.14 -11.08 -6.03
C VAL A 368 4.07 -11.57 -7.01
N ALA A 369 4.02 -11.06 -8.24
CA ALA A 369 2.98 -11.40 -9.21
C ALA A 369 3.42 -11.20 -10.67
N ASP A 370 2.86 -11.99 -11.58
CA ASP A 370 2.93 -11.80 -13.04
C ASP A 370 2.00 -10.69 -13.55
N TRP A 371 1.92 -9.58 -12.81
CA TRP A 371 1.13 -8.41 -13.14
C TRP A 371 1.76 -7.14 -12.57
N CYS A 372 1.49 -6.00 -13.20
CA CYS A 372 2.01 -4.72 -12.72
C CYS A 372 0.92 -3.92 -12.03
N GLY A 373 1.12 -3.69 -10.74
CA GLY A 373 0.26 -2.85 -9.93
C GLY A 373 0.80 -1.46 -9.68
N CYS A 374 -0.05 -0.67 -9.06
CA CYS A 374 0.32 0.60 -8.45
C CYS A 374 0.04 0.57 -6.96
N SER A 375 0.76 1.38 -6.19
CA SER A 375 0.46 1.63 -4.79
C SER A 375 0.52 3.12 -4.46
N PRO A 376 -0.38 3.62 -3.60
CA PRO A 376 -0.38 5.02 -3.19
C PRO A 376 0.86 5.39 -2.37
N SER A 377 1.26 6.66 -2.46
CA SER A 377 2.36 7.22 -1.69
C SER A 377 1.94 7.53 -0.26
N VAL A 378 2.94 7.63 0.63
CA VAL A 378 2.72 8.13 1.99
C VAL A 378 2.49 9.65 1.98
N PHE A 379 1.51 10.13 2.75
CA PHE A 379 1.36 11.55 3.04
C PHE A 379 2.56 12.01 3.86
N SER A 380 3.33 12.96 3.32
CA SER A 380 4.51 13.49 3.99
C SER A 380 4.74 14.94 3.56
N GLY A 381 5.07 15.77 4.54
CA GLY A 381 5.42 17.17 4.30
C GLY A 381 4.30 18.20 4.30
N PRO A 382 4.70 19.48 4.27
CA PRO A 382 3.76 20.61 4.25
C PRO A 382 2.82 20.60 3.05
N GLN A 383 3.29 20.24 1.85
CA GLN A 383 2.45 20.24 0.65
C GLN A 383 1.37 19.15 0.72
N ALA A 384 1.73 17.95 1.18
CA ALA A 384 0.76 16.87 1.37
C ALA A 384 -0.25 17.20 2.48
N MET A 385 0.19 17.92 3.52
CA MET A 385 -0.67 18.39 4.60
C MET A 385 -1.69 19.44 4.11
N ILE A 386 -1.27 20.42 3.30
CA ILE A 386 -2.19 21.40 2.71
C ILE A 386 -3.21 20.72 1.81
N GLY A 387 -2.76 19.87 0.88
CA GLY A 387 -3.68 19.17 -0.02
C GLY A 387 -4.69 18.30 0.74
N LEU A 388 -4.28 17.75 1.89
CA LEU A 388 -5.19 17.04 2.79
C LEU A 388 -6.22 17.98 3.43
N LEU A 389 -5.80 19.14 3.97
CA LEU A 389 -6.71 20.13 4.56
C LEU A 389 -7.72 20.68 3.54
N ASP A 390 -7.27 20.94 2.32
CA ASP A 390 -8.14 21.44 1.24
C ASP A 390 -9.28 20.45 0.97
N VAL A 391 -8.97 19.16 0.88
CA VAL A 391 -9.98 18.10 0.69
C VAL A 391 -10.91 18.00 1.91
N LEU A 392 -10.38 18.12 3.12
CA LEU A 392 -11.18 18.01 4.35
C LEU A 392 -12.14 19.18 4.58
N ASN A 393 -11.85 20.34 4.00
CA ASN A 393 -12.70 21.52 4.06
C ASN A 393 -13.80 21.53 2.97
N MET A 394 -13.85 20.53 2.09
CA MET A 394 -14.89 20.40 1.07
C MET A 394 -16.10 19.63 1.60
N ASP A 395 -17.20 20.34 1.91
CA ASP A 395 -18.43 19.73 2.43
C ASP A 395 -19.14 18.81 1.41
N SER A 396 -18.92 19.02 0.11
CA SER A 396 -19.60 18.26 -0.96
C SER A 396 -19.12 16.82 -1.13
N ASN A 397 -17.94 16.46 -0.59
CA ASN A 397 -17.39 15.12 -0.70
C ASN A 397 -16.65 14.72 0.58
N PRO A 398 -17.38 14.38 1.65
CA PRO A 398 -16.77 14.12 2.94
C PRO A 398 -15.88 12.88 2.90
N VAL A 399 -14.74 13.00 3.57
CA VAL A 399 -13.75 11.93 3.76
C VAL A 399 -13.71 11.57 5.24
N ALA A 400 -13.71 10.27 5.54
CA ALA A 400 -13.61 9.76 6.91
C ALA A 400 -12.23 9.18 7.23
N PHE A 401 -11.53 8.68 6.22
CA PHE A 401 -10.22 8.03 6.36
C PHE A 401 -9.27 8.49 5.26
N ALA A 402 -7.97 8.45 5.52
CA ALA A 402 -6.96 8.69 4.50
C ALA A 402 -5.83 7.65 4.55
N ARG A 403 -5.16 7.41 3.41
CA ARG A 403 -4.00 6.52 3.30
C ARG A 403 -3.05 6.91 2.16
N LYS A 404 -1.75 6.64 2.28
CA LYS A 404 -1.08 5.90 3.37
C LYS A 404 -0.39 6.84 4.37
N PHE A 405 -0.33 6.41 5.63
CA PHE A 405 0.51 6.98 6.67
C PHE A 405 1.54 5.94 7.11
N ASP A 406 2.79 6.38 7.27
CA ASP A 406 3.91 5.51 7.66
C ASP A 406 4.87 6.33 8.56
N SER A 407 4.89 6.00 9.85
CA SER A 407 5.72 6.70 10.83
C SER A 407 7.23 6.43 10.63
N THR A 408 7.63 5.43 9.84
CA THR A 408 9.04 5.29 9.41
C THR A 408 9.44 6.29 8.33
N ILE A 409 8.47 7.01 7.75
CA ILE A 409 8.70 8.06 6.76
C ILE A 409 8.45 9.43 7.39
N ASP A 410 7.30 9.64 8.02
CA ASP A 410 6.90 10.95 8.53
C ASP A 410 6.03 10.87 9.81
N VAL A 411 6.69 10.81 10.96
CA VAL A 411 6.03 10.81 12.29
C VAL A 411 5.26 12.12 12.52
N ALA A 412 5.78 13.24 12.02
CA ALA A 412 5.22 14.56 12.26
C ALA A 412 3.89 14.74 11.54
N MET A 413 3.74 14.20 10.32
CA MET A 413 2.44 14.11 9.64
C MET A 413 1.40 13.38 10.51
N VAL A 414 1.74 12.20 11.04
CA VAL A 414 0.81 11.43 11.89
C VAL A 414 0.45 12.19 13.17
N ASN A 415 1.42 12.86 13.80
CA ASN A 415 1.19 13.69 14.97
C ASN A 415 0.25 14.87 14.67
N TYR A 416 0.44 15.54 13.52
CA TYR A 416 -0.41 16.64 13.08
C TYR A 416 -1.87 16.20 12.90
N MET A 417 -2.08 15.07 12.21
CA MET A 417 -3.41 14.49 11.99
C MET A 417 -4.16 14.30 13.31
N GLU A 418 -3.50 13.70 14.28
CA GLU A 418 -4.09 13.38 15.57
C GLU A 418 -4.42 14.64 16.39
N ARG A 419 -3.50 15.60 16.49
CA ARG A 419 -3.72 16.81 17.30
C ARG A 419 -4.75 17.74 16.68
N LYS A 420 -4.63 18.03 15.38
CA LYS A 420 -5.42 19.09 14.74
C LYS A 420 -6.74 18.61 14.20
N LEU A 421 -6.72 17.54 13.41
CA LEU A 421 -7.93 17.11 12.71
C LEU A 421 -8.86 16.31 13.61
N LEU A 422 -8.28 15.48 14.48
CA LEU A 422 -9.06 14.70 15.45
C LEU A 422 -9.23 15.41 16.80
N LYS A 423 -8.62 16.59 16.98
CA LYS A 423 -8.66 17.41 18.21
C LYS A 423 -8.30 16.62 19.47
N ARG A 424 -7.39 15.65 19.37
CA ARG A 424 -6.94 14.85 20.51
C ARG A 424 -5.80 15.57 21.22
N GLN A 425 -5.86 15.63 22.55
CA GLN A 425 -4.74 16.10 23.35
C GLN A 425 -3.65 15.02 23.34
N LEU A 426 -2.54 15.30 22.68
CA LEU A 426 -1.31 14.54 22.87
C LEU A 426 -0.49 15.25 23.96
N PRO A 427 -0.02 14.55 25.01
CA PRO A 427 0.88 15.16 25.97
C PRO A 427 2.14 15.64 25.23
N PHE A 428 2.62 16.83 25.55
CA PHE A 428 3.93 17.28 25.11
C PHE A 428 4.98 16.61 26.02
N TYR A 429 5.77 15.69 25.47
CA TYR A 429 6.83 14.99 26.21
C TYR A 429 8.03 14.71 25.30
N GLU A 430 9.15 14.35 25.90
CA GLU A 430 10.44 14.17 25.21
C GLU A 430 10.39 13.13 24.06
N GLY A 431 9.42 12.21 24.06
CA GLY A 431 9.25 11.16 23.05
C GLY A 431 8.16 11.43 22.01
N THR A 432 7.57 12.62 21.99
CA THR A 432 6.46 12.96 21.07
C THR A 432 6.86 12.81 19.60
N ASP A 433 8.10 13.16 19.26
CA ASP A 433 8.63 13.15 17.88
C ASP A 433 9.42 11.89 17.53
N LEU A 434 9.45 10.91 18.43
CA LEU A 434 10.13 9.64 18.20
C LEU A 434 9.15 8.58 17.67
N TYR A 435 9.60 7.68 16.82
CA TYR A 435 8.85 6.47 16.48
C TYR A 435 9.79 5.28 16.52
N MET A 436 9.28 4.14 16.95
CA MET A 436 10.07 2.93 17.08
C MET A 436 9.35 1.77 16.42
N GLU A 437 10.08 1.00 15.62
CA GLU A 437 9.58 -0.17 14.92
C GLU A 437 10.53 -1.35 15.10
N SER A 438 10.01 -2.54 15.39
CA SER A 438 10.83 -3.76 15.42
C SER A 438 11.28 -4.06 14.00
N VAL A 439 12.59 -4.23 13.80
CA VAL A 439 13.21 -4.59 12.51
C VAL A 439 13.83 -5.99 12.53
N TYR A 440 13.93 -6.60 13.71
CA TYR A 440 14.30 -8.00 13.90
C TYR A 440 13.77 -8.52 15.23
N SER A 441 13.21 -9.72 15.22
CA SER A 441 12.87 -10.51 16.41
C SER A 441 13.48 -11.90 16.28
N SER A 442 14.23 -12.37 17.28
CA SER A 442 14.80 -13.73 17.21
C SER A 442 13.72 -14.81 17.18
N GLN A 443 12.57 -14.56 17.82
CA GLN A 443 11.43 -15.47 17.83
C GLN A 443 10.83 -15.66 16.43
N PHE A 444 10.64 -14.57 15.69
CA PHE A 444 9.92 -14.60 14.41
C PHE A 444 10.85 -14.66 13.19
N ASP A 445 12.02 -14.03 13.28
CA ASP A 445 12.97 -13.87 12.17
C ASP A 445 14.18 -14.78 12.29
N GLY A 446 14.54 -15.29 13.46
CA GLY A 446 15.83 -15.95 13.70
C GLY A 446 16.16 -17.09 12.72
N GLN A 447 15.15 -17.85 12.30
CA GLN A 447 15.31 -18.95 11.33
C GLN A 447 15.26 -18.51 9.86
N ARG A 448 14.59 -17.38 9.57
CA ARG A 448 14.36 -16.86 8.21
C ARG A 448 15.37 -15.77 7.81
N ALA A 449 15.99 -15.13 8.80
CA ALA A 449 16.91 -14.02 8.61
C ALA A 449 18.15 -14.47 7.82
N PRO A 450 18.57 -13.71 6.80
CA PRO A 450 19.80 -14.00 6.07
C PRO A 450 21.03 -14.01 6.99
N LEU A 451 22.04 -14.82 6.65
CA LEU A 451 23.26 -14.95 7.46
C LEU A 451 23.98 -13.61 7.72
N HIS A 452 23.97 -12.68 6.76
CA HIS A 452 24.58 -11.36 6.94
C HIS A 452 23.86 -10.49 7.97
N VAL A 453 22.54 -10.65 8.10
CA VAL A 453 21.75 -9.98 9.14
C VAL A 453 22.08 -10.56 10.51
N LEU A 454 22.10 -11.88 10.64
CA LEU A 454 22.46 -12.58 11.89
C LEU A 454 23.87 -12.21 12.35
N GLU A 455 24.85 -12.20 11.43
CA GLU A 455 26.22 -11.78 11.73
C GLU A 455 26.29 -10.31 12.17
N GLY A 456 25.55 -9.41 11.50
CA GLY A 456 25.49 -7.99 11.89
C GLY A 456 24.93 -7.79 13.29
N ILE A 457 23.85 -8.50 13.64
CA ILE A 457 23.25 -8.46 14.99
C ILE A 457 24.22 -9.04 16.03
N ARG A 458 24.91 -10.12 15.71
CA ARG A 458 25.97 -10.69 16.56
C ARG A 458 27.05 -9.66 16.85
N ARG A 459 27.47 -8.88 15.86
CA ARG A 459 28.45 -7.79 16.05
C ARG A 459 27.90 -6.64 16.89
N LEU A 460 26.64 -6.25 16.72
CA LEU A 460 26.02 -5.26 17.61
C LEU A 460 26.06 -5.75 19.07
N LEU A 461 25.69 -7.00 19.34
CA LEU A 461 25.78 -7.61 20.68
C LEU A 461 27.22 -7.54 21.23
N GLN A 462 28.23 -7.93 20.43
CA GLN A 462 29.64 -7.82 20.81
C GLN A 462 30.07 -6.37 21.12
N MET A 463 29.60 -5.39 20.35
CA MET A 463 29.87 -3.98 20.60
C MET A 463 29.19 -3.48 21.88
N GLY A 464 27.96 -3.90 22.15
CA GLY A 464 27.26 -3.61 23.40
C GLY A 464 28.03 -4.13 24.62
N CYS A 465 28.58 -5.35 24.51
CA CYS A 465 29.47 -5.93 25.52
C CYS A 465 30.71 -5.06 25.84
N SER A 466 31.22 -4.30 24.87
CA SER A 466 32.45 -3.50 25.03
C SER A 466 32.29 -2.22 25.86
N LEU A 467 31.05 -1.74 26.06
CA LEU A 467 30.74 -0.55 26.88
C LEU A 467 31.02 -0.76 28.39
N HIS A 468 31.51 -1.93 28.81
CA HIS A 468 31.98 -2.24 30.17
C HIS A 468 30.98 -1.87 31.28
N SER A 469 29.77 -2.45 31.24
CA SER A 469 28.96 -2.60 32.45
C SER A 469 29.37 -3.90 33.15
N LYS A 470 29.53 -3.88 34.49
CA LYS A 470 29.68 -5.10 35.31
C LYS A 470 28.54 -6.11 35.09
N ALA A 471 27.42 -5.67 34.54
CA ALA A 471 26.21 -6.44 34.41
C ALA A 471 26.04 -7.16 33.05
N LEU A 472 26.98 -6.95 32.13
CA LEU A 472 27.09 -7.74 30.90
C LEU A 472 27.97 -9.00 31.04
N ALA A 473 28.65 -9.19 32.18
CA ALA A 473 29.66 -10.22 32.38
C ALA A 473 29.14 -11.65 32.05
N ASN A 474 27.95 -12.04 32.50
CA ASN A 474 27.46 -13.41 32.32
C ASN A 474 27.08 -13.76 30.87
N VAL A 475 26.67 -12.78 30.06
CA VAL A 475 26.31 -12.98 28.64
C VAL A 475 27.52 -12.76 27.72
N CYS A 476 28.45 -11.88 28.13
CA CYS A 476 29.62 -11.49 27.35
C CYS A 476 30.88 -12.32 27.67
N ASN A 477 30.79 -13.35 28.53
CA ASN A 477 31.90 -14.20 28.93
C ASN A 477 32.58 -14.96 27.76
N ASP A 478 31.84 -15.27 26.69
CA ASP A 478 32.40 -15.76 25.42
C ASP A 478 31.70 -15.06 24.25
N SER A 479 32.03 -13.78 24.04
CA SER A 479 31.45 -12.92 23.01
C SER A 479 31.55 -13.49 21.58
N ASN A 480 32.43 -14.47 21.34
CA ASN A 480 32.59 -15.15 20.06
C ASN A 480 31.58 -16.28 19.82
N LYS A 481 30.87 -16.76 20.85
CA LYS A 481 29.83 -17.80 20.75
C LYS A 481 28.40 -17.27 20.81
N ILE A 482 28.21 -15.95 20.78
CA ILE A 482 26.87 -15.34 20.78
C ILE A 482 26.13 -15.76 19.49
N ASP A 483 25.04 -16.49 19.64
CA ASP A 483 24.11 -16.80 18.56
C ASP A 483 22.81 -16.01 18.77
N PRO A 484 22.50 -15.01 17.91
CA PRO A 484 21.27 -14.21 18.01
C PRO A 484 19.97 -15.01 17.92
N ARG A 485 20.04 -16.29 17.51
CA ARG A 485 18.87 -17.18 17.41
C ARG A 485 18.54 -17.88 18.72
N LEU A 486 19.52 -18.06 19.60
CA LEU A 486 19.39 -18.84 20.83
C LEU A 486 19.02 -17.98 22.04
N GLN A 487 19.02 -16.65 21.89
CA GLN A 487 18.64 -15.69 22.93
C GLN A 487 17.46 -14.84 22.45
N PRO A 488 16.53 -14.45 23.33
CA PRO A 488 15.46 -13.50 23.00
C PRO A 488 16.11 -12.14 22.69
N THR A 489 16.28 -11.86 21.40
CA THR A 489 16.99 -10.69 20.88
C THR A 489 16.05 -9.92 19.98
N GLU A 490 15.88 -8.63 20.27
CA GLU A 490 15.03 -7.74 19.50
C GLU A 490 15.85 -6.54 19.05
N VAL A 491 15.65 -6.11 17.81
CA VAL A 491 16.27 -4.89 17.29
C VAL A 491 15.16 -3.96 16.82
N TYR A 492 15.18 -2.74 17.30
CA TYR A 492 14.27 -1.69 16.91
C TYR A 492 14.99 -0.59 16.14
N ALA A 493 14.37 -0.08 15.09
CA ALA A 493 14.75 1.18 14.47
C ALA A 493 14.03 2.33 15.18
N LEU A 494 14.81 3.29 15.69
CA LEU A 494 14.36 4.49 16.38
C LEU A 494 14.48 5.70 15.45
N PHE A 495 13.33 6.16 14.99
CA PHE A 495 13.16 7.34 14.15
C PHE A 495 12.95 8.58 15.01
N ASN A 496 13.55 9.69 14.63
CA ASN A 496 13.42 10.98 15.31
C ASN A 496 13.07 12.05 14.29
N ALA A 497 11.81 12.53 14.30
CA ALA A 497 11.35 13.54 13.38
C ALA A 497 12.14 14.84 13.54
N SER A 498 12.35 15.33 14.76
CA SER A 498 13.05 16.60 15.01
C SER A 498 14.49 16.59 14.47
N GLN A 499 15.20 15.47 14.57
CA GLN A 499 16.55 15.32 13.97
C GLN A 499 16.54 15.25 12.44
N SER A 500 15.43 14.81 11.85
CA SER A 500 15.28 14.66 10.40
C SER A 500 15.00 16.00 9.70
N LEU A 501 14.51 16.99 10.45
CA LEU A 501 13.98 18.25 9.93
C LEU A 501 14.95 19.43 10.12
N GLY A 502 16.16 19.20 10.65
CA GLY A 502 17.17 20.24 10.80
C GLY A 502 16.68 21.44 11.63
N LYS A 503 16.89 22.67 11.14
CA LYS A 503 16.52 23.91 11.85
C LYS A 503 15.02 24.26 11.80
N LEU A 504 14.20 23.64 10.95
CA LEU A 504 12.76 23.90 10.98
C LEU A 504 12.07 22.85 11.82
N ASN A 505 11.38 23.32 12.84
CA ASN A 505 10.62 22.48 13.73
C ASN A 505 9.27 22.12 13.07
N TYR A 506 9.30 21.26 12.04
CA TYR A 506 8.10 20.80 11.33
C TYR A 506 7.12 20.04 12.24
N THR A 507 7.56 19.61 13.43
CA THR A 507 6.68 19.05 14.47
C THR A 507 5.87 20.12 15.23
N SER A 508 6.19 21.40 15.05
CA SER A 508 5.45 22.59 15.54
C SER A 508 4.79 23.40 14.41
N ILE A 509 4.63 22.83 13.22
CA ILE A 509 4.00 23.51 12.08
C ILE A 509 2.58 24.04 12.39
N GLU A 510 1.96 23.47 13.42
CA GLU A 510 0.71 23.93 13.99
C GLU A 510 0.75 25.36 14.53
N ASP A 511 1.82 25.76 15.20
CA ASP A 511 1.94 27.09 15.78
C ASP A 511 2.06 28.15 14.68
N HIS A 512 2.74 27.80 13.59
CA HIS A 512 2.83 28.66 12.40
C HIS A 512 1.48 28.81 11.68
N PHE A 513 0.76 27.70 11.46
CA PHE A 513 -0.56 27.75 10.81
C PHE A 513 -1.61 28.50 11.63
N ALA A 514 -1.60 28.34 12.96
CA ALA A 514 -2.57 28.95 13.85
C ALA A 514 -2.41 30.46 13.99
N VAL A 515 -1.18 30.98 13.82
CA VAL A 515 -0.87 32.41 13.90
C VAL A 515 -1.14 33.10 12.57
N ASP A 516 -0.72 32.52 11.45
CA ASP A 516 -0.70 33.23 10.16
C ASP A 516 -1.91 32.91 9.27
N GLY A 517 -2.65 31.82 9.52
CA GLY A 517 -3.73 31.34 8.64
C GLY A 517 -3.25 30.75 7.31
N PHE A 518 -1.93 30.75 7.06
CA PHE A 518 -1.24 30.14 5.94
C PHE A 518 0.16 29.70 6.39
N LEU A 519 0.80 28.79 5.65
CA LEU A 519 2.22 28.51 5.88
C LEU A 519 3.08 29.60 5.24
N PRO A 520 4.07 30.17 5.96
CA PRO A 520 5.04 31.07 5.37
C PRO A 520 5.62 30.49 4.07
N THR A 521 5.79 31.32 3.03
CA THR A 521 6.39 30.88 1.77
C THR A 521 7.75 30.23 2.00
N SER A 522 8.51 30.68 3.00
CA SER A 522 9.77 30.07 3.44
C SER A 522 9.64 28.63 3.93
N LEU A 523 8.51 28.25 4.55
CA LEU A 523 8.15 26.88 4.97
C LEU A 523 7.64 26.03 3.79
N LEU A 524 7.02 26.66 2.80
CA LEU A 524 6.57 26.03 1.55
C LEU A 524 7.70 25.80 0.55
N THR A 525 8.72 26.65 0.58
CA THR A 525 9.92 26.60 -0.26
C THR A 525 11.12 25.99 0.46
N THR A 526 11.00 25.60 1.73
CA THR A 526 12.15 25.04 2.44
C THR A 526 12.47 23.65 1.90
N PRO A 527 13.72 23.43 1.47
CA PRO A 527 14.13 22.17 0.87
C PRO A 527 14.45 21.15 1.96
N LEU A 528 13.60 21.00 2.99
CA LEU A 528 13.90 20.00 4.01
C LEU A 528 13.57 18.60 3.51
N PRO A 529 14.50 17.65 3.62
CA PRO A 529 14.21 16.26 3.36
C PRO A 529 13.26 15.76 4.47
N LEU A 530 11.97 15.74 4.17
CA LEU A 530 10.98 15.04 5.00
C LEU A 530 11.23 13.53 5.01
N ARG A 531 11.97 13.05 4.00
CA ARG A 531 12.46 11.68 3.93
C ARG A 531 13.85 11.62 4.53
N LEU A 532 13.99 10.76 5.53
CA LEU A 532 15.21 10.45 6.25
C LEU A 532 16.42 10.29 5.32
N LEU A 533 17.18 11.36 5.07
CA LEU A 533 18.58 11.24 4.65
C LEU A 533 19.45 10.78 5.83
N ASN A 534 18.96 11.01 7.05
CA ASN A 534 19.57 10.51 8.29
C ASN A 534 18.98 9.14 8.63
N HIS A 535 19.84 8.14 8.81
CA HIS A 535 19.41 6.81 9.21
C HIS A 535 18.87 6.79 10.65
N PRO A 536 17.87 5.93 10.95
CA PRO A 536 17.38 5.77 12.32
C PRO A 536 18.50 5.24 13.23
N SER A 537 18.41 5.55 14.51
CA SER A 537 19.23 4.86 15.52
C SER A 537 18.71 3.43 15.69
N LEU A 538 19.53 2.52 16.22
CA LEU A 538 19.08 1.17 16.58
C LEU A 538 19.03 1.02 18.09
N VAL A 539 18.04 0.29 18.57
CA VAL A 539 17.92 -0.13 19.97
C VAL A 539 17.91 -1.63 19.98
N LEU A 540 18.95 -2.24 20.53
CA LEU A 540 19.06 -3.68 20.67
C LEU A 540 18.69 -4.08 22.08
N ARG A 541 17.67 -4.92 22.21
CA ARG A 541 17.24 -5.51 23.47
C ARG A 541 17.64 -6.97 23.55
N PHE A 542 18.24 -7.36 24.66
CA PHE A 542 18.62 -8.74 24.95
C PHE A 542 18.62 -8.96 26.46
N SER A 543 18.03 -10.07 26.91
CA SER A 543 17.78 -10.28 28.35
C SER A 543 16.98 -9.09 28.92
N ASP A 544 17.48 -8.48 30.00
CA ASP A 544 16.95 -7.35 30.75
C ASP A 544 17.64 -6.03 30.37
N LYS A 545 18.35 -5.97 29.23
CA LYS A 545 19.20 -4.85 28.85
C LYS A 545 18.83 -4.30 27.49
N GLU A 546 19.06 -3.01 27.32
CA GLU A 546 18.95 -2.35 26.02
C GLU A 546 20.18 -1.48 25.75
N VAL A 547 20.64 -1.49 24.50
CA VAL A 547 21.79 -0.69 24.04
C VAL A 547 21.34 0.19 22.88
N LEU A 548 21.63 1.48 22.98
CA LEU A 548 21.41 2.46 21.91
C LEU A 548 22.64 2.51 21.00
N TYR A 549 22.41 2.33 19.71
CA TYR A 549 23.38 2.52 18.65
C TYR A 549 22.99 3.71 17.78
N ARG A 550 23.95 4.59 17.52
CA ARG A 550 23.79 5.69 16.56
C ARG A 550 24.59 5.41 15.30
N PRO A 551 24.14 5.91 14.14
CA PRO A 551 24.97 5.93 12.94
C PRO A 551 26.34 6.54 13.25
N HIS A 552 27.39 5.85 12.85
CA HIS A 552 28.79 6.24 13.02
C HIS A 552 29.44 6.25 11.63
N GLY A 553 30.43 7.13 11.41
CA GLY A 553 31.11 7.26 10.10
C GLY A 553 30.24 7.88 9.00
N THR A 554 30.65 9.02 8.44
CA THR A 554 29.87 9.78 7.44
C THR A 554 30.03 9.28 5.99
N GLN A 555 30.78 8.21 5.73
CA GLN A 555 31.18 7.80 4.36
C GLN A 555 31.03 6.28 4.10
N VAL A 556 30.30 5.57 4.95
CA VAL A 556 30.05 4.13 4.75
C VAL A 556 28.66 3.97 4.17
N GLN A 557 28.61 3.63 2.88
CA GLN A 557 27.43 3.43 2.04
C GLN A 557 26.60 4.68 1.68
N ASN A 558 26.91 5.87 2.21
CA ASN A 558 26.27 7.12 1.82
C ASN A 558 27.24 8.31 1.85
N TRP A 559 26.82 9.41 1.24
CA TRP A 559 27.51 10.70 1.26
C TRP A 559 26.50 11.82 1.04
N ILE A 560 26.74 12.93 1.71
CA ILE A 560 25.97 14.16 1.59
C ILE A 560 26.93 15.32 1.33
N SER A 561 26.52 16.25 0.48
CA SER A 561 27.28 17.47 0.25
C SER A 561 27.42 18.26 1.55
N SER A 562 28.61 18.79 1.80
CA SER A 562 28.86 19.72 2.90
C SER A 562 28.31 21.12 2.62
N ARG A 563 27.93 21.41 1.35
CA ARG A 563 27.34 22.69 0.96
C ARG A 563 25.87 22.78 1.36
N PRO A 564 25.38 23.97 1.74
CA PRO A 564 23.96 24.24 1.84
C PRO A 564 23.21 23.91 0.55
N LEU A 565 21.94 23.56 0.66
CA LEU A 565 21.10 23.14 -0.47
C LEU A 565 20.95 24.22 -1.54
N GLU A 566 20.88 25.47 -1.12
CA GLU A 566 20.83 26.68 -1.93
C GLU A 566 22.09 26.89 -2.78
N ASP A 567 23.24 26.36 -2.34
CA ASP A 567 24.53 26.51 -2.99
C ASP A 567 24.82 25.38 -3.99
N ILE A 568 23.95 24.37 -4.09
CA ILE A 568 24.09 23.27 -5.04
C ILE A 568 23.68 23.75 -6.44
N LYS A 569 24.60 23.74 -7.39
CA LYS A 569 24.37 24.25 -8.76
C LYS A 569 23.54 23.26 -9.58
N PRO A 570 22.82 23.72 -10.62
CA PRO A 570 22.07 22.85 -11.53
C PRO A 570 22.92 21.68 -12.06
N GLY A 571 22.44 20.45 -11.88
CA GLY A 571 23.12 19.23 -12.32
C GLY A 571 24.15 18.67 -11.33
N GLU A 572 24.48 19.36 -10.25
CA GLU A 572 25.38 18.86 -9.20
C GLU A 572 24.66 17.87 -8.28
N ILE A 573 25.43 16.94 -7.72
CA ILE A 573 24.95 15.93 -6.78
C ILE A 573 24.93 16.51 -5.37
N TYR A 574 23.81 16.33 -4.68
CA TYR A 574 23.65 16.69 -3.27
C TYR A 574 23.82 15.48 -2.34
N TYR A 575 23.31 14.32 -2.75
CA TYR A 575 23.31 13.12 -1.93
C TYR A 575 23.51 11.89 -2.80
N PHE A 576 24.23 10.90 -2.28
CA PHE A 576 24.18 9.54 -2.83
C PHE A 576 24.15 8.51 -1.71
N GLU A 577 23.54 7.35 -1.99
CA GLU A 577 23.51 6.20 -1.11
C GLU A 577 23.48 4.90 -1.90
N VAL A 578 24.08 3.86 -1.35
CA VAL A 578 24.02 2.49 -1.85
C VAL A 578 23.49 1.55 -0.77
N GLY A 579 22.55 0.69 -1.11
CA GLY A 579 21.96 -0.22 -0.14
C GLY A 579 21.09 -1.29 -0.78
N SER A 580 20.49 -2.14 0.05
CA SER A 580 19.50 -3.14 -0.36
C SER A 580 18.09 -2.72 0.06
N ASN A 581 17.08 -3.38 -0.51
CA ASN A 581 15.66 -3.10 -0.24
C ASN A 581 15.25 -1.65 -0.54
N PHE A 582 15.62 -1.16 -1.72
CA PHE A 582 15.23 0.17 -2.18
C PHE A 582 13.74 0.24 -2.54
N ASP A 583 13.04 1.15 -1.86
CA ASP A 583 11.66 1.51 -2.13
C ASP A 583 11.64 2.65 -3.15
N ALA A 584 11.49 2.34 -4.43
CA ALA A 584 11.42 3.34 -5.51
C ALA A 584 10.15 4.22 -5.46
N LYS A 585 9.11 3.80 -4.74
CA LYS A 585 7.91 4.64 -4.53
C LYS A 585 8.22 5.73 -3.51
N GLU A 586 8.91 5.34 -2.44
CA GLU A 586 9.26 6.22 -1.34
C GLU A 586 10.71 6.74 -1.38
N MET A 587 11.48 6.45 -2.43
CA MET A 587 12.86 6.93 -2.63
C MET A 587 13.76 6.79 -1.39
N ILE A 588 13.62 5.68 -0.67
CA ILE A 588 14.37 5.36 0.56
C ILE A 588 14.79 3.89 0.58
N PHE A 589 15.79 3.56 1.38
CA PHE A 589 16.16 2.17 1.68
C PHE A 589 15.40 1.69 2.92
N ARG A 590 14.76 0.52 2.82
CA ARG A 590 14.03 -0.11 3.94
C ARG A 590 14.90 -1.06 4.77
N ASN A 591 16.16 -1.30 4.37
CA ASN A 591 17.13 -2.02 5.19
C ASN A 591 17.74 -1.08 6.25
N TYR A 592 16.99 -0.81 7.31
CA TYR A 592 17.42 0.09 8.39
C TYR A 592 18.66 -0.43 9.16
N LEU A 593 18.92 -1.74 9.14
CA LEU A 593 20.11 -2.35 9.77
C LEU A 593 21.40 -2.03 9.00
N ARG A 594 21.29 -1.75 7.69
CA ARG A 594 22.39 -1.46 6.76
C ARG A 594 23.46 -2.56 6.66
N PHE A 595 23.14 -3.77 7.12
CA PHE A 595 23.99 -4.94 6.91
C PHE A 595 23.91 -5.35 5.45
N PRO A 596 25.01 -5.24 4.68
CA PRO A 596 24.97 -5.55 3.26
C PRO A 596 24.91 -7.07 3.02
N PRO A 597 24.20 -7.54 1.98
CA PRO A 597 24.40 -8.89 1.48
C PRO A 597 25.80 -9.05 0.91
N ARG A 598 26.29 -10.30 0.80
CA ARG A 598 27.48 -10.58 -0.02
C ARG A 598 27.19 -10.17 -1.46
N LEU A 599 28.14 -9.58 -2.18
CA LEU A 599 28.06 -9.30 -3.61
C LEU A 599 28.34 -10.59 -4.37
N ARG A 600 27.29 -11.22 -4.86
CA ARG A 600 27.40 -12.35 -5.80
C ARG A 600 26.37 -12.20 -6.92
N PRO A 601 26.58 -12.85 -8.07
CA PRO A 601 25.61 -12.85 -9.17
C PRO A 601 24.18 -13.31 -8.80
N ALA A 602 24.00 -13.98 -7.66
CA ALA A 602 22.72 -14.56 -7.21
C ALA A 602 22.19 -13.99 -5.88
N THR A 603 22.75 -12.90 -5.37
CA THR A 603 22.31 -12.26 -4.11
C THR A 603 21.36 -11.10 -4.36
N SER A 604 20.56 -10.70 -3.36
CA SER A 604 19.67 -9.54 -3.43
C SER A 604 20.40 -8.33 -4.02
N PRO A 605 19.82 -7.67 -5.04
CA PRO A 605 20.52 -6.62 -5.74
C PRO A 605 20.68 -5.39 -4.85
N LEU A 606 21.85 -4.75 -4.98
CA LEU A 606 22.04 -3.42 -4.42
C LEU A 606 21.47 -2.38 -5.36
N THR A 607 21.00 -1.28 -4.81
CA THR A 607 20.57 -0.12 -5.57
C THR A 607 21.40 1.09 -5.15
N ILE A 608 21.78 1.90 -6.12
CA ILE A 608 22.32 3.24 -5.88
C ILE A 608 21.21 4.25 -6.07
N LEU A 609 21.09 5.20 -5.15
CA LEU A 609 20.29 6.40 -5.25
C LEU A 609 21.21 7.62 -5.36
N VAL A 610 20.90 8.53 -6.27
CA VAL A 610 21.56 9.84 -6.40
C VAL A 610 20.52 10.93 -6.44
N ILE A 611 20.67 11.95 -5.59
CA ILE A 611 19.85 13.16 -5.57
C ILE A 611 20.67 14.32 -6.14
N TRP A 612 20.13 15.02 -7.12
CA TRP A 612 20.84 16.07 -7.85
C TRP A 612 19.93 17.25 -8.17
N ARG A 613 20.50 18.47 -8.22
CA ARG A 613 19.75 19.71 -8.44
C ARG A 613 19.20 19.77 -9.86
N VAL A 614 17.94 20.13 -10.03
CA VAL A 614 17.28 20.27 -11.34
C VAL A 614 18.13 21.16 -12.26
N SER A 615 18.30 20.70 -13.50
CA SER A 615 19.01 21.42 -14.55
C SER A 615 18.11 21.59 -15.77
N LYS A 616 18.39 22.62 -16.59
CA LYS A 616 17.74 22.82 -17.89
C LYS A 616 18.22 21.82 -18.94
N THR A 617 19.48 21.39 -18.84
CA THR A 617 20.11 20.43 -19.75
C THR A 617 20.46 19.12 -19.02
N PRO A 618 20.25 17.94 -19.64
CA PRO A 618 20.54 16.67 -18.99
C PRO A 618 22.01 16.62 -18.55
N PRO A 619 22.29 16.38 -17.26
CA PRO A 619 23.66 16.24 -16.81
C PRO A 619 24.33 15.01 -17.43
N SER A 620 25.67 15.00 -17.46
CA SER A 620 26.43 13.82 -17.86
C SER A 620 26.06 12.59 -16.99
N PRO A 621 25.93 11.39 -17.59
CA PRO A 621 25.76 10.15 -16.84
C PRO A 621 26.91 9.96 -15.85
N LEU A 622 26.60 9.38 -14.69
CA LEU A 622 27.60 9.08 -13.67
C LEU A 622 28.24 7.73 -13.97
N SER A 623 29.57 7.70 -13.95
CA SER A 623 30.33 6.46 -14.03
C SER A 623 30.53 5.91 -12.62
N ILE A 624 30.05 4.70 -12.39
CA ILE A 624 30.17 4.01 -11.11
C ILE A 624 31.14 2.85 -11.31
N THR A 625 32.21 2.79 -10.53
CA THR A 625 33.21 1.73 -10.64
C THR A 625 33.32 0.99 -9.31
N LEU A 626 33.30 -0.35 -9.38
CA LEU A 626 33.50 -1.23 -8.23
C LEU A 626 34.95 -1.70 -8.23
N HIS A 627 35.70 -1.41 -7.18
CA HIS A 627 37.10 -1.82 -7.02
C HIS A 627 37.25 -2.81 -5.88
N SER A 628 38.23 -3.72 -6.01
CA SER A 628 38.67 -4.55 -4.89
C SER A 628 39.60 -3.72 -4.01
N LEU A 629 39.45 -3.76 -2.68
CA LEU A 629 40.42 -3.13 -1.79
C LEU A 629 41.78 -3.86 -1.76
N THR A 630 41.88 -5.05 -2.33
CA THR A 630 43.10 -5.87 -2.34
C THR A 630 43.74 -6.01 -3.72
N GLY A 631 43.32 -5.23 -4.72
CA GLY A 631 43.90 -5.27 -6.06
C GLY A 631 43.54 -4.04 -6.91
N ASP A 632 44.41 -3.67 -7.86
CA ASP A 632 44.34 -2.40 -8.59
C ASP A 632 43.32 -2.34 -9.74
N SER A 633 42.60 -3.43 -10.06
CA SER A 633 41.68 -3.48 -11.21
C SER A 633 40.21 -3.28 -10.83
N SER A 634 39.48 -2.52 -11.66
CA SER A 634 38.02 -2.39 -11.56
C SER A 634 37.35 -3.75 -11.83
N ILE A 635 36.47 -4.17 -10.93
CA ILE A 635 35.71 -5.43 -11.02
C ILE A 635 34.48 -5.25 -11.92
N CYS A 636 33.82 -4.10 -11.84
CA CYS A 636 32.72 -3.74 -12.73
C CYS A 636 32.58 -2.23 -12.88
N ASN A 637 31.98 -1.84 -14.00
CA ASN A 637 31.64 -0.47 -14.31
C ASN A 637 30.14 -0.39 -14.64
N PHE A 638 29.45 0.56 -14.02
CA PHE A 638 28.05 0.86 -14.26
C PHE A 638 27.90 2.32 -14.71
N LYS A 639 26.82 2.61 -15.43
CA LYS A 639 26.46 3.97 -15.82
C LYS A 639 25.07 4.30 -15.29
N LEU A 640 24.99 5.35 -14.49
CA LEU A 640 23.71 5.88 -14.00
C LEU A 640 23.33 7.10 -14.86
N PRO A 641 22.37 6.99 -15.79
CA PRO A 641 21.86 8.13 -16.52
C PRO A 641 21.10 9.06 -15.57
N ARG A 642 21.17 10.37 -15.85
CA ARG A 642 20.39 11.42 -15.15
C ARG A 642 19.48 12.11 -16.15
N ASN A 643 18.20 11.77 -16.13
CA ASN A 643 17.22 12.16 -17.14
C ASN A 643 16.18 13.13 -16.57
N ILE A 644 16.15 14.36 -17.10
CA ILE A 644 15.23 15.42 -16.62
C ILE A 644 13.75 15.07 -16.85
N GLN A 645 13.43 14.25 -17.85
CA GLN A 645 12.04 13.91 -18.18
C GLN A 645 11.56 12.67 -17.40
N LYS A 646 12.43 11.68 -17.20
CA LYS A 646 12.09 10.40 -16.59
C LYS A 646 12.32 10.35 -15.09
N ASP A 647 13.35 11.02 -14.58
CA ASP A 647 13.71 10.93 -13.18
C ASP A 647 12.74 11.75 -12.33
N PRO A 648 12.08 11.16 -11.32
CA PRO A 648 11.12 11.88 -10.51
C PRO A 648 11.81 12.96 -9.67
N LEU A 649 11.03 13.98 -9.30
CA LEU A 649 11.43 14.91 -8.25
C LEU A 649 11.60 14.15 -6.93
N TYR A 650 12.64 14.50 -6.17
CA TYR A 650 12.86 13.90 -4.87
C TYR A 650 11.86 14.46 -3.86
N PRO A 651 11.11 13.62 -3.12
CA PRO A 651 10.04 14.14 -2.27
C PRO A 651 10.59 14.89 -1.05
N GLY A 652 10.05 16.09 -0.81
CA GLY A 652 10.58 17.05 0.15
C GLY A 652 11.66 17.99 -0.41
N LEU A 653 12.17 17.72 -1.62
CA LEU A 653 13.15 18.56 -2.31
C LEU A 653 12.65 18.93 -3.72
N PRO A 654 11.74 19.92 -3.86
CA PRO A 654 11.07 20.22 -5.13
C PRO A 654 12.03 20.63 -6.27
N ASP A 655 13.20 21.17 -5.93
CA ASP A 655 14.22 21.57 -6.89
C ASP A 655 15.27 20.48 -7.17
N PHE A 656 15.04 19.25 -6.70
CA PHE A 656 15.96 18.13 -6.86
C PHE A 656 15.26 16.96 -7.53
N ARG A 657 16.01 16.23 -8.35
CA ARG A 657 15.61 14.97 -8.96
C ARG A 657 16.38 13.83 -8.33
N SER A 658 15.83 12.64 -8.51
CA SER A 658 16.44 11.42 -8.01
C SER A 658 16.57 10.38 -9.12
N SER A 659 17.80 9.93 -9.33
CA SER A 659 18.13 8.85 -10.26
C SER A 659 18.57 7.64 -9.45
N PHE A 660 18.19 6.43 -9.88
CA PHE A 660 18.61 5.21 -9.21
C PHE A 660 18.91 4.09 -10.20
N LEU A 661 19.78 3.18 -9.80
CA LEU A 661 20.19 2.03 -10.60
C LEU A 661 20.33 0.79 -9.71
N GLU A 662 19.61 -0.27 -10.09
CA GLU A 662 19.83 -1.60 -9.54
C GLU A 662 21.11 -2.19 -10.15
N LEU A 663 22.06 -2.57 -9.30
CA LEU A 663 23.37 -3.06 -9.70
C LEU A 663 23.28 -4.56 -10.03
N ASN A 664 23.36 -4.88 -11.32
CA ASN A 664 23.45 -6.25 -11.77
C ASN A 664 24.91 -6.73 -11.76
N PHE A 665 25.23 -7.62 -10.82
CA PHE A 665 26.56 -8.17 -10.65
C PHE A 665 26.87 -9.40 -11.52
N SER A 666 25.97 -9.81 -12.42
CA SER A 666 26.15 -11.01 -13.26
C SER A 666 27.34 -10.92 -14.22
N SER A 667 27.70 -9.71 -14.64
CA SER A 667 28.83 -9.43 -15.54
C SER A 667 30.13 -9.09 -14.81
N CYS A 668 30.13 -9.13 -13.46
CA CYS A 668 31.27 -8.77 -12.63
C CYS A 668 32.24 -9.93 -12.41
N THR A 669 33.54 -9.64 -12.40
CA THR A 669 34.61 -10.61 -12.17
C THR A 669 35.08 -10.59 -10.71
N PHE A 670 34.38 -11.32 -9.84
CA PHE A 670 34.75 -11.39 -8.42
C PHE A 670 35.98 -12.28 -8.18
N PRO A 671 36.89 -11.90 -7.26
CA PRO A 671 37.99 -12.77 -6.85
C PRO A 671 37.48 -14.06 -6.18
N GLN A 672 38.21 -15.17 -6.33
CA GLN A 672 37.84 -16.46 -5.70
C GLN A 672 37.95 -16.46 -4.16
N SER A 673 38.63 -15.45 -3.59
CA SER A 673 38.77 -15.23 -2.15
C SER A 673 37.41 -15.06 -1.46
N ARG A 674 37.24 -15.70 -0.30
CA ARG A 674 35.97 -15.64 0.46
C ARG A 674 35.76 -14.34 1.23
N ASN A 675 36.79 -13.48 1.35
CA ASN A 675 36.78 -12.26 2.17
C ASN A 675 37.41 -11.09 1.40
N VAL A 676 36.69 -10.53 0.42
CA VAL A 676 37.14 -9.33 -0.31
C VAL A 676 36.22 -8.18 0.04
N SER A 677 36.80 -7.03 0.37
CA SER A 677 36.07 -5.79 0.57
C SER A 677 36.10 -4.96 -0.71
N PHE A 678 35.04 -4.21 -0.95
CA PHE A 678 34.89 -3.45 -2.17
C PHE A 678 34.78 -1.96 -1.88
N GLU A 679 35.13 -1.16 -2.87
CA GLU A 679 34.92 0.27 -2.85
C GLU A 679 34.15 0.68 -4.09
N LEU A 680 33.13 1.51 -3.90
CA LEU A 680 32.27 1.98 -4.96
C LEU A 680 32.57 3.46 -5.20
N PHE A 681 33.20 3.73 -6.33
CA PHE A 681 33.52 5.07 -6.76
C PHE A 681 32.41 5.58 -7.67
N VAL A 682 31.93 6.79 -7.41
CA VAL A 682 30.98 7.50 -8.25
C VAL A 682 31.71 8.72 -8.81
N ASN A 683 32.16 8.61 -10.05
CA ASN A 683 32.75 9.74 -10.77
C ASN A 683 31.61 10.68 -11.19
N GLY A 684 31.42 11.74 -10.41
CA GLY A 684 30.36 12.72 -10.58
C GLY A 684 30.82 14.14 -10.24
N HIS A 685 30.24 15.13 -10.92
CA HIS A 685 30.52 16.54 -10.65
C HIS A 685 29.91 16.96 -9.30
N VAL A 686 30.75 17.07 -8.27
CA VAL A 686 30.44 17.74 -6.99
C VAL A 686 31.06 19.12 -6.93
N GLU A 687 32.30 19.25 -7.44
CA GLU A 687 33.06 20.50 -7.63
C GLU A 687 34.39 20.16 -8.34
N ASN A 688 34.99 21.03 -9.17
CA ASN A 688 36.37 20.90 -9.72
C ASN A 688 36.83 19.54 -10.29
N GLY A 689 35.90 18.61 -10.61
CA GLY A 689 36.23 17.27 -11.08
C GLY A 689 36.61 16.26 -9.99
N THR A 690 36.39 16.55 -8.70
CA THR A 690 36.64 15.56 -7.63
C THR A 690 35.63 14.42 -7.70
N ALA A 691 36.14 13.18 -7.77
CA ALA A 691 35.35 11.96 -7.70
C ALA A 691 34.75 11.82 -6.29
N ILE A 692 33.50 11.35 -6.20
CA ILE A 692 32.89 10.98 -4.94
C ILE A 692 33.11 9.48 -4.73
N SER A 693 33.58 9.07 -3.56
CA SER A 693 33.69 7.65 -3.24
C SER A 693 32.91 7.32 -1.98
N THR A 694 32.33 6.11 -1.97
CA THR A 694 31.93 5.43 -0.75
C THR A 694 32.63 4.09 -0.69
N ILE A 695 32.95 3.67 0.52
CA ILE A 695 33.44 2.32 0.74
C ILE A 695 32.23 1.41 1.01
N PHE A 696 32.17 0.26 0.36
CA PHE A 696 31.15 -0.77 0.55
C PHE A 696 31.80 -2.10 0.96
N ARG A 697 31.84 -2.41 2.25
CA ARG A 697 32.51 -3.62 2.77
C ARG A 697 31.51 -4.73 3.03
N GLU A 698 31.76 -5.93 2.47
CA GLU A 698 30.89 -7.10 2.68
C GLU A 698 30.97 -7.71 4.09
N TYR A 699 32.10 -7.56 4.79
CA TYR A 699 32.43 -8.45 5.91
C TYR A 699 32.87 -7.80 7.22
N LEU A 700 33.33 -6.57 7.21
CA LEU A 700 33.83 -5.95 8.43
C LEU A 700 33.51 -4.47 8.40
N GLU A 701 32.76 -4.08 9.43
CA GLU A 701 32.97 -2.92 10.28
C GLU A 701 31.61 -2.38 10.76
N VAL A 702 30.82 -3.23 11.44
CA VAL A 702 29.60 -2.78 12.12
C VAL A 702 29.93 -1.62 13.08
N ASP A 703 31.14 -1.59 13.62
CA ASP A 703 31.74 -0.50 14.41
C ASP A 703 32.05 0.79 13.63
N LYS A 704 32.18 0.71 12.31
CA LYS A 704 32.25 1.92 11.45
C LYS A 704 30.89 2.41 11.03
N LEU A 705 29.87 1.54 10.95
CA LEU A 705 28.48 1.91 10.64
C LEU A 705 27.72 2.40 11.87
N TRP A 706 28.01 1.81 13.02
CA TRP A 706 27.28 1.99 14.26
C TRP A 706 28.26 2.26 15.40
N LYS A 707 27.83 3.08 16.35
CA LYS A 707 28.51 3.28 17.62
C LYS A 707 27.52 3.04 18.74
N ALA A 708 27.88 2.17 19.68
CA ALA A 708 27.13 2.02 20.92
C ALA A 708 27.36 3.28 21.76
N VAL A 709 26.28 3.97 22.16
CA VAL A 709 26.37 5.29 22.79
C VAL A 709 25.76 5.36 24.19
N ASP A 710 24.82 4.47 24.51
CA ASP A 710 24.17 4.41 25.83
C ASP A 710 23.69 2.97 26.08
N ILE A 711 23.56 2.61 27.35
CA ILE A 711 23.06 1.30 27.81
C ILE A 711 22.20 1.50 29.06
N CYS A 712 21.19 0.66 29.23
CA CYS A 712 20.38 0.60 30.43
C CYS A 712 20.08 -0.87 30.79
N GLU A 713 19.68 -1.07 32.04
CA GLU A 713 19.37 -2.39 32.57
C GLU A 713 18.10 -2.34 33.43
N ALA A 714 17.30 -3.41 33.35
CA ALA A 714 16.07 -3.61 34.11
C ALA A 714 15.16 -2.36 34.09
N GLY A 715 14.68 -1.91 35.27
CA GLY A 715 13.77 -0.78 35.39
C GLY A 715 14.35 0.57 34.92
N GLU A 716 15.67 0.72 34.79
CA GLU A 716 16.29 1.97 34.32
C GLU A 716 15.94 2.24 32.85
N CYS A 717 15.75 1.20 32.04
CA CYS A 717 15.39 1.35 30.64
C CYS A 717 14.07 2.11 30.46
N ALA A 718 13.09 1.90 31.34
CA ALA A 718 11.82 2.62 31.28
C ALA A 718 11.97 4.15 31.43
N LEU A 719 13.07 4.64 32.02
CA LEU A 719 13.38 6.07 32.16
C LEU A 719 14.05 6.65 30.91
N LYS A 720 14.70 5.83 30.09
CA LYS A 720 15.42 6.27 28.89
C LYS A 720 14.45 6.54 27.75
N VAL A 721 14.51 7.74 27.17
CA VAL A 721 13.60 8.19 26.09
C VAL A 721 13.70 7.30 24.85
N TRP A 722 14.90 6.79 24.58
CA TRP A 722 15.20 5.94 23.44
C TRP A 722 14.87 4.48 23.67
N SER A 723 14.50 4.05 24.88
CA SER A 723 14.28 2.65 25.20
C SER A 723 12.96 2.12 24.65
N ALA A 724 12.97 0.86 24.22
CA ALA A 724 11.76 0.13 23.82
C ALA A 724 10.86 -0.18 25.03
N SER A 725 11.45 -0.35 26.22
CA SER A 725 10.77 -0.59 27.49
C SER A 725 10.08 0.66 28.06
N ARG A 726 10.37 1.86 27.54
CA ARG A 726 9.66 3.07 27.94
C ARG A 726 8.28 3.12 27.31
N VAL A 727 7.28 3.43 28.13
CA VAL A 727 5.90 3.64 27.69
C VAL A 727 5.86 4.79 26.67
N ASP A 728 5.49 4.44 25.44
CA ASP A 728 5.30 5.41 24.36
C ASP A 728 3.88 5.95 24.38
N ARG A 729 3.66 7.03 25.13
CA ARG A 729 2.32 7.54 25.44
C ARG A 729 1.41 7.68 24.23
N LYS A 730 1.91 8.18 23.09
CA LYS A 730 1.11 8.34 21.87
C LYS A 730 0.53 7.03 21.34
N SER A 731 1.25 5.91 21.42
CA SER A 731 0.77 4.61 20.97
C SER A 731 0.20 3.76 22.10
N ALA A 732 0.50 4.08 23.36
CA ALA A 732 0.02 3.33 24.49
C ALA A 732 -1.51 3.48 24.66
N LEU A 733 -2.18 2.35 24.84
CA LEU A 733 -3.63 2.27 25.05
C LEU A 733 -3.91 2.51 26.54
N GLY A 734 -4.48 3.66 26.88
CA GLY A 734 -4.83 4.00 28.26
C GLY A 734 -6.18 3.44 28.68
N CYS A 735 -6.56 3.66 29.94
CA CYS A 735 -7.84 3.22 30.49
C CYS A 735 -9.06 3.66 29.66
N LEU A 736 -10.11 2.85 29.73
CA LEU A 736 -11.41 3.17 29.18
C LEU A 736 -12.10 4.30 29.97
N ASP A 737 -12.56 5.33 29.28
CA ASP A 737 -13.47 6.32 29.84
C ASP A 737 -14.89 5.74 29.88
N ALA A 738 -15.35 5.31 31.06
CA ALA A 738 -16.69 4.76 31.22
C ALA A 738 -17.82 5.75 30.87
N ARG A 739 -17.58 7.07 30.89
CA ARG A 739 -18.61 8.08 30.58
C ARG A 739 -18.74 8.30 29.08
N THR A 740 -17.62 8.31 28.36
CA THR A 740 -17.60 8.62 26.92
C THR A 740 -17.46 7.37 26.04
N GLY A 741 -17.12 6.22 26.62
CA GLY A 741 -16.86 4.98 25.89
C GLY A 741 -15.56 4.99 25.07
N LEU A 742 -14.73 6.02 25.19
CA LEU A 742 -13.48 6.21 24.43
C LEU A 742 -12.26 5.71 25.22
N LEU A 743 -11.18 5.39 24.52
CA LEU A 743 -9.88 5.13 25.16
C LEU A 743 -9.10 6.41 25.39
N HIS A 744 -8.49 6.52 26.57
CA HIS A 744 -7.51 7.55 26.87
C HIS A 744 -6.13 7.22 26.29
N VAL A 745 -5.27 8.24 26.26
CA VAL A 745 -3.84 8.07 26.02
C VAL A 745 -3.23 7.41 27.26
N GLY A 746 -2.44 6.35 27.09
CA GLY A 746 -1.70 5.75 28.20
C GLY A 746 -0.59 6.68 28.68
N ASN A 747 -0.69 7.24 29.88
CA ASN A 747 0.28 8.21 30.40
C ASN A 747 1.33 7.56 31.32
N THR A 748 1.00 6.44 31.98
CA THR A 748 1.79 5.75 33.00
C THR A 748 1.60 4.24 32.89
N ALA A 749 2.57 3.44 33.36
CA ALA A 749 2.42 1.98 33.34
C ALA A 749 1.16 1.49 34.10
N THR A 750 0.69 2.27 35.08
CA THR A 750 -0.49 1.98 35.91
C THR A 750 -1.82 2.39 35.28
N ASP A 751 -1.82 3.14 34.17
CA ASP A 751 -3.03 3.56 33.45
C ASP A 751 -3.17 2.94 32.07
N LEU A 752 -2.26 2.02 31.73
CA LEU A 752 -2.39 1.22 30.53
C LEU A 752 -3.59 0.30 30.70
N LEU A 753 -4.35 0.12 29.62
CA LEU A 753 -5.19 -1.05 29.51
C LEU A 753 -4.29 -2.27 29.71
N ASP A 754 -4.51 -3.00 30.80
CA ASP A 754 -3.95 -4.33 31.01
C ASP A 754 -4.54 -5.26 29.94
N PHE A 755 -3.90 -5.31 28.79
CA PHE A 755 -3.89 -6.51 27.97
C PHE A 755 -2.80 -7.37 28.62
N PRO A 756 -3.13 -8.45 29.35
CA PRO A 756 -2.11 -9.23 30.05
C PRO A 756 -1.00 -9.62 29.06
N ILE A 757 0.22 -9.19 29.38
CA ILE A 757 1.46 -9.48 28.64
C ILE A 757 1.80 -10.96 28.75
#